data_AF-A0A7S3A6H0-F1
#
_entry.id   AF-A0A7S3A6H0-F1
#
_cell.length_a   1.000
_cell.length_b   1.000
_cell.length_c   1.000
_cell.angle_alpha   90.00
_cell.angle_beta   90.00
_cell.angle_gamma   90.00
#
_symmetry.space_group_name_H-M   'P 1'
#
loop_
_entity.id
_entity.type
_entity.pdbx_description
1 polymer ?
#
loop_
_entity_poly.entity_id
_entity_poly.type
_entity_poly.pdbx_seq_one_letter_code
_entity_poly.pdbx_strand_id
1 'polypeptide(L)'
;MGDYYDDRYHDGGGGPPPRDYPDDRRGPPPGPPPGPPPGPPKNQGMATAPTDTSLFSKKFRDGWKKAFASKQDLWKVAILNVSGRDNSALNHQIVSNILEGINNGGDEIDNRQTPVGAIVHHLEKRLKEPDWIVAFKSQSVFHYVLRQTHNYGFVMAICRSKRSMIDASNFSDLNPSAAANVKLVKTYGQYLMELCFMKAEIDFPPTRFENSRPEDEGKLHLKYRQDSLEEVLRDFPFLMQTLEAFLQIDMKILPMTQAARNQLARDFALFWKCAQECAETITDLFFTIDPRQQKTECIGAKNMFTRFVSEYPRILGDARQRMAGIPEIELPRMGEPPFDLLDDMEAYIRDGPSRMLGTVGNYGSGLGPTSIGQAGGRGQAAGPVLDGTFFLLDDFSEGAAQISADDSAFNPFAAEAQAEELAKKTSETKEERKARRKREKEEAAALEKQREQAALPYAGGEAGAARGASEYEKFSDPSFDPFTQPSTQQAAQSGVGANTAAAYQTQIVQQQQQQVALRRRQLAQQQQLALRQRQQQAQVALIRRQREVALIKQRQLKAQQQQQLQQKQVQARQISQQQAVVQRQAAAQQQIAAQGQATAPQQALAQSQAAARQQEILRQQQAAQQRAAQQQAAARQQQAAQQQVAQRQVAQQQVAQQQAAQQQAAQQQVVQQQVAQQQVAQQQAAAQQQLSAQQQMIRAQQEQQRQALLLQQQQAQQRYAR
;
A
#
# COMPACT_ATOMS: atom_id res chain seq x y z
N MET A 1 -24.05 -66.33 15.43
CA MET A 1 -23.86 -65.55 16.67
C MET A 1 -22.74 -64.56 16.43
N GLY A 2 -22.98 -63.27 16.18
CA GLY A 2 -24.21 -62.55 15.79
C GLY A 2 -23.74 -61.26 15.08
N ASP A 3 -24.36 -60.80 14.00
CA ASP A 3 -25.66 -60.07 13.99
C ASP A 3 -25.56 -58.78 14.85
N TYR A 4 -25.80 -57.54 14.39
CA TYR A 4 -26.23 -56.94 13.12
C TYR A 4 -25.54 -55.54 12.97
N TYR A 5 -25.65 -54.72 11.91
CA TYR A 5 -26.41 -54.74 10.63
C TYR A 5 -25.54 -54.03 9.54
N ASP A 6 -25.90 -54.18 8.27
CA ASP A 6 -25.46 -53.36 7.12
C ASP A 6 -26.70 -53.12 6.25
N ASP A 7 -27.23 -51.90 6.21
CA ASP A 7 -28.51 -51.60 5.53
C ASP A 7 -28.28 -50.76 4.28
N ARG A 8 -28.26 -51.45 3.14
CA ARG A 8 -28.18 -50.84 1.80
C ARG A 8 -29.58 -50.51 1.33
N TYR A 9 -29.81 -49.28 0.89
CA TYR A 9 -30.89 -48.99 -0.04
C TYR A 9 -30.36 -48.87 -1.47
N HIS A 10 -30.75 -49.84 -2.29
CA HIS A 10 -30.64 -49.77 -3.74
C HIS A 10 -31.89 -49.13 -4.34
N ASP A 11 -31.67 -48.57 -5.53
CA ASP A 11 -32.62 -48.41 -6.63
C ASP A 11 -33.50 -47.15 -6.69
N GLY A 12 -33.68 -46.67 -7.93
CA GLY A 12 -34.21 -45.34 -8.24
C GLY A 12 -33.59 -44.71 -9.50
N GLY A 13 -33.36 -45.52 -10.55
CA GLY A 13 -32.76 -45.04 -11.81
C GLY A 13 -33.63 -44.02 -12.57
N GLY A 14 -33.25 -42.74 -12.53
CA GLY A 14 -33.83 -41.68 -13.36
C GLY A 14 -33.09 -41.52 -14.70
N GLY A 15 -33.66 -42.04 -15.79
CA GLY A 15 -33.11 -41.87 -17.14
C GLY A 15 -33.24 -40.43 -17.68
N PRO A 16 -32.44 -40.04 -18.69
CA PRO A 16 -32.50 -38.71 -19.28
C PRO A 16 -33.79 -38.51 -20.10
N PRO A 17 -34.42 -37.31 -20.06
CA PRO A 17 -35.63 -37.04 -20.84
C PRO A 17 -35.30 -36.90 -22.34
N PRO A 18 -36.21 -37.29 -23.23
CA PRO A 18 -36.00 -37.19 -24.67
C PRO A 18 -36.04 -35.74 -25.16
N ARG A 19 -35.19 -35.43 -26.14
CA ARG A 19 -35.42 -34.31 -27.06
C ARG A 19 -36.49 -34.74 -28.06
N ASP A 20 -37.54 -33.96 -28.27
CA ASP A 20 -38.21 -33.92 -29.58
C ASP A 20 -39.15 -32.71 -29.77
N TYR A 21 -39.04 -32.14 -30.98
CA TYR A 21 -39.90 -31.21 -31.76
C TYR A 21 -40.42 -29.85 -31.20
N PRO A 22 -40.58 -28.83 -32.09
CA PRO A 22 -41.15 -27.52 -31.78
C PRO A 22 -42.67 -27.47 -32.00
N ASP A 23 -43.40 -26.79 -31.10
CA ASP A 23 -44.85 -26.57 -31.24
C ASP A 23 -45.15 -25.14 -31.75
N ASP A 24 -45.51 -25.04 -33.02
CA ASP A 24 -45.85 -23.79 -33.73
C ASP A 24 -47.31 -23.36 -33.46
N ARG A 25 -47.66 -23.08 -32.19
CA ARG A 25 -48.99 -22.54 -31.81
C ARG A 25 -48.93 -21.46 -30.73
N ARG A 26 -48.40 -20.29 -31.07
CA ARG A 26 -48.59 -19.07 -30.25
C ARG A 26 -49.82 -18.28 -30.71
N GLY A 27 -50.92 -18.41 -29.95
CA GLY A 27 -51.98 -17.40 -29.92
C GLY A 27 -51.53 -16.14 -29.15
N PRO A 28 -52.19 -14.98 -29.35
CA PRO A 28 -51.86 -13.76 -28.63
C PRO A 28 -52.22 -13.85 -27.13
N PRO A 29 -51.49 -13.15 -26.24
CA PRO A 29 -51.71 -13.22 -24.80
C PRO A 29 -53.03 -12.55 -24.37
N PRO A 30 -53.71 -13.05 -23.32
CA PRO A 30 -54.90 -12.43 -22.78
C PRO A 30 -54.59 -11.09 -22.10
N GLY A 31 -55.50 -10.12 -22.25
CA GLY A 31 -55.38 -8.79 -21.64
C GLY A 31 -55.58 -8.77 -20.12
N PRO A 32 -55.19 -7.68 -19.44
CA PRO A 32 -55.32 -7.55 -17.99
C PRO A 32 -56.78 -7.45 -17.54
N PRO A 33 -57.12 -7.93 -16.32
CA PRO A 33 -58.48 -7.88 -15.79
C PRO A 33 -58.94 -6.45 -15.45
N PRO A 34 -60.25 -6.16 -15.51
CA PRO A 34 -60.79 -4.85 -15.20
C PRO A 34 -60.64 -4.50 -13.71
N GLY A 35 -60.25 -3.25 -13.42
CA GLY A 35 -60.11 -2.74 -12.06
C GLY A 35 -61.44 -2.47 -11.36
N PRO A 36 -61.45 -2.37 -10.01
CA PRO A 36 -62.67 -2.13 -9.22
C PRO A 36 -63.25 -0.72 -9.42
N PRO A 37 -64.57 -0.54 -9.21
CA PRO A 37 -65.26 0.72 -9.45
C PRO A 37 -64.89 1.83 -8.43
N PRO A 38 -65.04 3.12 -8.81
CA PRO A 38 -64.66 4.24 -7.97
C PRO A 38 -65.62 4.44 -6.78
N GLY A 39 -65.04 4.67 -5.60
CA GLY A 39 -65.79 5.03 -4.39
C GLY A 39 -66.29 6.49 -4.39
N PRO A 40 -67.27 6.83 -3.52
CA PRO A 40 -67.92 8.14 -3.52
C PRO A 40 -67.01 9.28 -3.04
N PRO A 41 -67.28 10.54 -3.47
CA PRO A 41 -66.43 11.69 -3.19
C PRO A 41 -66.46 12.06 -1.70
N LYS A 42 -65.27 12.26 -1.11
CA LYS A 42 -65.13 12.84 0.23
C LYS A 42 -64.99 14.36 0.14
N ASN A 43 -65.66 15.06 1.05
CA ASN A 43 -65.83 16.50 1.08
C ASN A 43 -64.51 17.29 1.01
N GLN A 44 -64.58 18.44 0.34
CA GLN A 44 -63.58 19.49 0.40
C GLN A 44 -63.51 20.06 1.83
N GLY A 45 -62.37 19.84 2.50
CA GLY A 45 -61.97 20.59 3.69
C GLY A 45 -60.97 21.68 3.29
N MET A 46 -61.14 22.89 3.81
CA MET A 46 -60.37 24.07 3.40
C MET A 46 -58.86 23.91 3.65
N ALA A 47 -58.04 24.40 2.72
CA ALA A 47 -56.60 24.47 2.88
C ALA A 47 -56.21 25.62 3.83
N THR A 48 -55.46 25.29 4.88
CA THR A 48 -54.64 26.26 5.63
C THR A 48 -53.16 25.90 5.47
N ALA A 49 -52.31 26.93 5.37
CA ALA A 49 -50.90 26.75 5.05
C ALA A 49 -50.13 26.05 6.19
N PRO A 50 -49.12 25.21 5.87
CA PRO A 50 -48.31 24.55 6.89
C PRO A 50 -47.34 25.54 7.54
N THR A 51 -47.66 26.00 8.75
CA THR A 51 -46.73 26.78 9.59
C THR A 51 -45.68 25.87 10.22
N ASP A 52 -44.42 26.28 10.08
CA ASP A 52 -43.25 25.47 10.40
C ASP A 52 -43.02 25.33 11.92
N THR A 53 -43.62 24.30 12.53
CA THR A 53 -43.63 24.11 14.00
C THR A 53 -43.47 22.63 14.42
N SER A 54 -42.32 21.99 14.15
CA SER A 54 -42.09 20.62 14.67
C SER A 54 -40.68 20.20 15.12
N LEU A 55 -39.65 21.05 15.07
CA LEU A 55 -38.32 20.70 15.61
C LEU A 55 -38.31 20.48 17.13
N PHE A 56 -39.15 21.22 17.87
CA PHE A 56 -39.32 21.03 19.32
C PHE A 56 -40.16 19.77 19.63
N SER A 57 -41.21 19.52 18.84
CA SER A 57 -42.11 18.35 18.96
C SER A 57 -41.37 17.02 18.78
N LYS A 58 -40.45 16.91 17.81
CA LYS A 58 -39.65 15.69 17.60
C LYS A 58 -38.73 15.40 18.79
N LYS A 59 -37.97 16.40 19.27
CA LYS A 59 -37.10 16.23 20.45
C LYS A 59 -37.89 15.88 21.72
N PHE A 60 -39.06 16.49 21.93
CA PHE A 60 -39.92 16.18 23.08
C PHE A 60 -40.50 14.75 22.99
N ARG A 61 -40.95 14.32 21.80
CA ARG A 61 -41.44 12.94 21.55
C ARG A 61 -40.35 11.88 21.79
N ASP A 62 -39.10 12.17 21.43
CA ASP A 62 -37.98 11.25 21.68
C ASP A 62 -37.57 11.23 23.17
N GLY A 63 -37.69 12.36 23.87
CA GLY A 63 -37.57 12.43 25.33
C GLY A 63 -38.66 11.62 26.07
N TRP A 64 -39.92 11.73 25.62
CA TRP A 64 -41.03 10.98 26.21
C TRP A 64 -40.93 9.46 25.96
N LYS A 65 -40.43 9.06 24.78
CA LYS A 65 -40.09 7.65 24.50
C LYS A 65 -38.94 7.14 25.38
N LYS A 66 -37.96 7.97 25.73
CA LYS A 66 -36.92 7.63 26.72
C LYS A 66 -37.49 7.41 28.11
N ALA A 67 -38.46 8.22 28.54
CA ALA A 67 -39.09 8.08 29.86
C ALA A 67 -39.97 6.81 29.97
N PHE A 68 -40.77 6.48 28.95
CA PHE A 68 -41.64 5.29 28.97
C PHE A 68 -40.93 3.97 28.64
N ALA A 69 -39.70 3.98 28.12
CA ALA A 69 -38.89 2.77 27.93
C ALA A 69 -38.26 2.21 29.23
N SER A 70 -38.45 2.90 30.36
CA SER A 70 -37.69 2.75 31.62
C SER A 70 -37.87 1.44 32.41
N LYS A 71 -38.56 0.42 31.86
CA LYS A 71 -38.56 -0.95 32.41
C LYS A 71 -38.45 -2.09 31.39
N GLN A 72 -38.69 -1.88 30.09
CA GLN A 72 -38.87 -3.02 29.15
C GLN A 72 -37.79 -3.21 28.09
N ASP A 73 -36.88 -2.26 27.84
CA ASP A 73 -35.84 -2.48 26.83
C ASP A 73 -34.63 -1.52 26.96
N LEU A 74 -33.83 -1.68 28.01
CA LEU A 74 -32.63 -0.87 28.25
C LEU A 74 -31.64 -0.94 27.07
N TRP A 75 -31.46 -2.14 26.50
CA TRP A 75 -30.55 -2.40 25.38
C TRP A 75 -30.99 -1.70 24.10
N LYS A 76 -32.29 -1.68 23.78
CA LYS A 76 -32.84 -0.86 22.70
C LYS A 76 -32.51 0.63 22.85
N VAL A 77 -32.60 1.18 24.06
CA VAL A 77 -32.28 2.60 24.30
C VAL A 77 -30.78 2.86 24.11
N ALA A 78 -29.92 1.99 24.62
CA ALA A 78 -28.47 2.07 24.39
C ALA A 78 -28.14 2.02 22.88
N ILE A 79 -28.70 1.05 22.16
CA ILE A 79 -28.45 0.84 20.73
C ILE A 79 -28.99 2.01 19.88
N LEU A 80 -30.18 2.53 20.18
CA LEU A 80 -30.72 3.72 19.49
C LEU A 80 -29.88 4.98 19.74
N ASN A 81 -29.31 5.14 20.94
CA ASN A 81 -28.43 6.28 21.24
C ASN A 81 -27.09 6.17 20.49
N VAL A 82 -26.46 4.99 20.49
CA VAL A 82 -25.12 4.82 19.90
C VAL A 82 -25.15 4.81 18.36
N SER A 83 -26.23 4.27 17.76
CA SER A 83 -26.45 4.24 16.31
C SER A 83 -27.30 5.42 15.79
N GLY A 84 -27.29 6.56 16.49
CA GLY A 84 -28.03 7.76 16.11
C GLY A 84 -27.65 8.32 14.72
N ARG A 85 -28.60 9.02 14.07
CA ARG A 85 -28.44 9.64 12.73
C ARG A 85 -27.49 10.84 12.68
N ASP A 86 -26.94 11.23 13.81
CA ASP A 86 -25.99 12.33 13.93
C ASP A 86 -24.61 11.91 13.42
N ASN A 87 -23.94 12.78 12.66
CA ASN A 87 -22.56 12.58 12.19
C ASN A 87 -21.54 12.87 13.31
N SER A 88 -21.71 12.16 14.42
CA SER A 88 -20.88 12.19 15.62
C SER A 88 -20.07 10.90 15.74
N ALA A 89 -18.93 10.96 16.43
CA ALA A 89 -18.20 9.77 16.86
C ALA A 89 -19.09 8.87 17.75
N LEU A 90 -18.80 7.57 17.78
CA LEU A 90 -19.48 6.64 18.68
C LEU A 90 -19.27 7.09 20.14
N ASN A 91 -20.35 7.06 20.94
CA ASN A 91 -20.26 7.31 22.37
C ASN A 91 -19.65 6.08 23.05
N HIS A 92 -18.34 6.15 23.34
CA HIS A 92 -17.58 5.05 23.95
C HIS A 92 -18.18 4.51 25.26
N GLN A 93 -18.80 5.36 26.10
CA GLN A 93 -19.45 4.88 27.32
C GLN A 93 -20.63 3.95 26.98
N ILE A 94 -21.47 4.33 26.02
CA ILE A 94 -22.63 3.50 25.62
C ILE A 94 -22.15 2.20 24.95
N VAL A 95 -21.08 2.25 24.16
CA VAL A 95 -20.44 1.05 23.59
C VAL A 95 -19.89 0.14 24.69
N SER A 96 -19.25 0.70 25.72
CA SER A 96 -18.73 -0.06 26.87
C SER A 96 -19.86 -0.77 27.64
N ASN A 97 -20.98 -0.08 27.90
CA ASN A 97 -22.14 -0.68 28.55
C ASN A 97 -22.75 -1.81 27.68
N ILE A 98 -22.74 -1.68 26.35
CA ILE A 98 -23.18 -2.76 25.43
C ILE A 98 -22.22 -3.95 25.49
N LEU A 99 -20.91 -3.71 25.54
CA LEU A 99 -19.90 -4.76 25.70
C LEU A 99 -20.05 -5.51 27.03
N GLU A 100 -20.24 -4.79 28.13
CA GLU A 100 -20.52 -5.36 29.46
C GLU A 100 -21.80 -6.19 29.45
N GLY A 101 -22.86 -5.71 28.79
CA GLY A 101 -24.10 -6.47 28.59
C GLY A 101 -23.93 -7.76 27.79
N ILE A 102 -22.95 -7.83 26.88
CA ILE A 102 -22.64 -9.05 26.13
C ILE A 102 -21.81 -10.03 26.96
N ASN A 103 -20.80 -9.50 27.65
CA ASN A 103 -19.93 -10.28 28.54
C ASN A 103 -20.73 -10.94 29.68
N ASN A 104 -21.62 -10.18 30.33
CA ASN A 104 -22.42 -10.64 31.47
C ASN A 104 -23.79 -11.25 31.08
N GLY A 105 -24.07 -11.38 29.77
CA GLY A 105 -25.42 -11.67 29.26
C GLY A 105 -25.76 -13.14 28.98
N GLY A 106 -24.84 -14.07 29.22
CA GLY A 106 -24.95 -15.49 28.85
C GLY A 106 -24.76 -15.74 27.35
N ASP A 107 -24.90 -17.00 26.93
CA ASP A 107 -24.57 -17.43 25.55
C ASP A 107 -25.78 -17.48 24.59
N GLU A 108 -26.99 -17.30 25.10
CA GLU A 108 -28.24 -17.46 24.33
C GLU A 108 -28.52 -16.27 23.38
N ILE A 109 -27.88 -16.28 22.21
CA ILE A 109 -28.05 -15.27 21.14
C ILE A 109 -29.48 -15.13 20.60
N ASP A 110 -30.25 -16.21 20.60
CA ASP A 110 -31.62 -16.21 20.05
C ASP A 110 -32.68 -15.82 21.09
N ASN A 111 -32.35 -15.86 22.39
CA ASN A 111 -33.27 -15.51 23.45
C ASN A 111 -33.29 -14.00 23.68
N ARG A 112 -34.30 -13.31 23.14
CA ARG A 112 -34.48 -11.85 23.30
C ARG A 112 -34.69 -11.37 24.74
N GLN A 113 -34.87 -12.28 25.70
CA GLN A 113 -34.96 -11.93 27.13
C GLN A 113 -33.58 -11.81 27.79
N THR A 114 -32.54 -12.42 27.21
CA THR A 114 -31.15 -12.23 27.68
C THR A 114 -30.59 -10.90 27.18
N PRO A 115 -29.63 -10.29 27.90
CA PRO A 115 -28.91 -9.12 27.42
C PRO A 115 -28.28 -9.33 26.04
N VAL A 116 -27.61 -10.48 25.81
CA VAL A 116 -26.97 -10.79 24.51
C VAL A 116 -28.01 -10.86 23.39
N GLY A 117 -29.08 -11.64 23.55
CA GLY A 117 -30.09 -11.80 22.50
C GLY A 117 -30.87 -10.50 22.22
N ALA A 118 -31.13 -9.69 23.26
CA ALA A 118 -31.69 -8.35 23.09
C ALA A 118 -30.76 -7.42 22.30
N ILE A 119 -29.47 -7.39 22.66
CA ILE A 119 -28.46 -6.54 22.01
C ILE A 119 -28.30 -6.92 20.53
N VAL A 120 -28.13 -8.21 20.22
CA VAL A 120 -27.99 -8.69 18.84
C VAL A 120 -29.24 -8.37 18.02
N HIS A 121 -30.44 -8.66 18.55
CA HIS A 121 -31.71 -8.39 17.88
C HIS A 121 -31.90 -6.92 17.50
N HIS A 122 -31.52 -6.00 18.39
CA HIS A 122 -31.65 -4.57 18.11
C HIS A 122 -30.53 -4.05 17.19
N LEU A 123 -29.30 -4.56 17.31
CA LEU A 123 -28.22 -4.21 16.38
C LEU A 123 -28.52 -4.70 14.95
N GLU A 124 -29.01 -5.93 14.78
CA GLU A 124 -29.49 -6.48 13.50
C GLU A 124 -30.55 -5.58 12.86
N LYS A 125 -31.54 -5.11 13.64
CA LYS A 125 -32.56 -4.18 13.15
C LYS A 125 -31.98 -2.87 12.65
N ARG A 126 -30.94 -2.34 13.30
CA ARG A 126 -30.28 -1.08 12.92
C ARG A 126 -29.37 -1.24 11.69
N LEU A 127 -28.73 -2.40 11.51
CA LEU A 127 -28.03 -2.75 10.26
C LEU A 127 -28.96 -2.73 9.03
N LYS A 128 -30.24 -3.09 9.23
CA LYS A 128 -31.27 -3.13 8.18
C LYS A 128 -31.97 -1.78 7.94
N GLU A 129 -31.62 -0.71 8.65
CA GLU A 129 -32.16 0.62 8.35
C GLU A 129 -31.50 1.21 7.10
N PRO A 130 -32.26 1.85 6.18
CA PRO A 130 -31.73 2.36 4.92
C PRO A 130 -30.83 3.61 5.07
N ASP A 131 -30.63 4.09 6.30
CA ASP A 131 -29.84 5.27 6.62
C ASP A 131 -28.38 4.86 6.84
N TRP A 132 -27.49 5.31 5.94
CA TRP A 132 -26.07 4.89 5.97
C TRP A 132 -25.35 5.24 7.28
N ILE A 133 -25.77 6.29 8.01
CA ILE A 133 -25.14 6.66 9.29
C ILE A 133 -25.49 5.62 10.35
N VAL A 134 -26.75 5.20 10.39
CA VAL A 134 -27.25 4.18 11.31
C VAL A 134 -26.56 2.84 11.03
N ALA A 135 -26.60 2.38 9.78
CA ALA A 135 -26.01 1.09 9.39
C ALA A 135 -24.51 1.06 9.68
N PHE A 136 -23.76 2.10 9.30
CA PHE A 136 -22.31 2.18 9.55
C PHE A 136 -21.96 2.22 11.04
N LYS A 137 -22.70 3.01 11.85
CA LYS A 137 -22.49 3.05 13.30
C LYS A 137 -22.77 1.68 13.93
N SER A 138 -23.80 0.96 13.49
CA SER A 138 -24.09 -0.40 13.96
C SER A 138 -23.02 -1.43 13.55
N GLN A 139 -22.49 -1.36 12.32
CA GLN A 139 -21.32 -2.17 11.92
C GLN A 139 -20.11 -1.88 12.83
N SER A 140 -19.88 -0.60 13.17
CA SER A 140 -18.77 -0.16 14.01
C SER A 140 -18.91 -0.57 15.48
N VAL A 141 -20.13 -0.76 15.97
CA VAL A 141 -20.41 -1.38 17.28
C VAL A 141 -20.15 -2.89 17.23
N PHE A 142 -20.60 -3.59 16.19
CA PHE A 142 -20.29 -5.01 16.02
C PHE A 142 -18.77 -5.27 15.98
N HIS A 143 -18.03 -4.47 15.21
CA HIS A 143 -16.57 -4.53 15.17
C HIS A 143 -15.94 -4.36 16.56
N TYR A 144 -16.34 -3.31 17.31
CA TYR A 144 -15.84 -3.12 18.67
C TYR A 144 -16.07 -4.33 19.56
N VAL A 145 -17.31 -4.84 19.58
CA VAL A 145 -17.70 -5.98 20.42
C VAL A 145 -16.93 -7.24 20.02
N LEU A 146 -16.89 -7.60 18.72
CA LEU A 146 -16.20 -8.80 18.22
C LEU A 146 -14.70 -8.82 18.54
N ARG A 147 -14.09 -7.66 18.81
CA ARG A 147 -12.69 -7.54 19.22
C ARG A 147 -12.47 -7.51 20.73
N GLN A 148 -13.40 -6.92 21.49
CA GLN A 148 -13.21 -6.61 22.91
C GLN A 148 -13.97 -7.55 23.87
N THR A 149 -14.90 -8.35 23.37
CA THR A 149 -15.64 -9.32 24.20
C THR A 149 -14.76 -10.46 24.66
N HIS A 150 -15.06 -10.96 25.86
CA HIS A 150 -14.54 -12.23 26.39
C HIS A 150 -15.59 -13.35 26.34
N ASN A 151 -16.82 -13.05 25.90
CA ASN A 151 -17.86 -14.06 25.69
C ASN A 151 -17.61 -14.81 24.37
N TYR A 152 -16.97 -15.99 24.48
CA TYR A 152 -16.66 -16.87 23.36
C TYR A 152 -17.91 -17.43 22.67
N GLY A 153 -18.95 -17.76 23.45
CA GLY A 153 -20.22 -18.26 22.95
C GLY A 153 -20.88 -17.26 21.99
N PHE A 154 -20.90 -15.98 22.37
CA PHE A 154 -21.31 -14.88 21.51
C PHE A 154 -20.47 -14.80 20.23
N VAL A 155 -19.14 -14.77 20.33
CA VAL A 155 -18.26 -14.64 19.14
C VAL A 155 -18.54 -15.77 18.15
N MET A 156 -18.56 -17.02 18.60
CA MET A 156 -18.79 -18.17 17.73
C MET A 156 -20.21 -18.23 17.18
N ALA A 157 -21.22 -17.90 17.98
CA ALA A 157 -22.61 -17.83 17.51
C ALA A 157 -22.79 -16.76 16.41
N ILE A 158 -22.12 -15.60 16.54
CA ILE A 158 -22.11 -14.56 15.52
C ILE A 158 -21.37 -15.04 14.28
N CYS A 159 -20.13 -15.47 14.43
CA CYS A 159 -19.21 -15.78 13.32
C CYS A 159 -19.63 -17.01 12.50
N ARG A 160 -20.15 -18.06 13.15
CA ARG A 160 -20.60 -19.30 12.48
C ARG A 160 -22.08 -19.23 12.07
N SER A 161 -22.98 -18.85 12.98
CA SER A 161 -24.42 -19.05 12.79
C SER A 161 -25.17 -17.80 12.32
N LYS A 162 -24.71 -16.59 12.63
CA LYS A 162 -25.43 -15.33 12.32
C LYS A 162 -24.69 -14.38 11.37
N ARG A 163 -23.52 -14.74 10.84
CA ARG A 163 -22.64 -13.84 10.04
C ARG A 163 -23.39 -13.03 8.97
N SER A 164 -24.33 -13.64 8.26
CA SER A 164 -25.15 -13.02 7.21
C SER A 164 -25.98 -11.80 7.66
N MET A 165 -26.14 -11.57 8.96
CA MET A 165 -26.78 -10.34 9.45
C MET A 165 -25.90 -9.09 9.28
N ILE A 166 -24.57 -9.27 9.18
CA ILE A 166 -23.57 -8.20 9.00
C ILE A 166 -23.36 -7.89 7.50
N ASP A 167 -23.78 -8.80 6.62
CA ASP A 167 -23.68 -8.63 5.17
C ASP A 167 -24.44 -7.37 4.70
N ALA A 168 -23.67 -6.42 4.18
CA ALA A 168 -24.15 -5.17 3.61
C ALA A 168 -24.05 -5.14 2.07
N SER A 169 -23.79 -6.29 1.41
CA SER A 169 -23.73 -6.43 -0.06
C SER A 169 -24.93 -5.78 -0.77
N ASN A 170 -26.12 -5.96 -0.19
CA ASN A 170 -27.40 -5.43 -0.69
C ASN A 170 -27.81 -4.07 -0.09
N PHE A 171 -26.97 -3.45 0.74
CA PHE A 171 -27.27 -2.15 1.34
C PHE A 171 -27.51 -1.06 0.28
N SER A 172 -28.53 -0.23 0.49
CA SER A 172 -28.78 0.95 -0.34
C SER A 172 -29.41 2.05 0.50
N ASP A 173 -28.95 3.28 0.28
CA ASP A 173 -29.55 4.50 0.81
C ASP A 173 -30.01 5.33 -0.40
N LEU A 174 -31.30 5.65 -0.45
CA LEU A 174 -31.91 6.38 -1.56
C LEU A 174 -31.62 7.90 -1.49
N ASN A 175 -31.05 8.38 -0.38
CA ASN A 175 -30.70 9.79 -0.23
C ASN A 175 -29.49 10.16 -1.12
N PRO A 176 -29.61 11.13 -2.04
CA PRO A 176 -28.49 11.52 -2.92
C PRO A 176 -27.23 11.96 -2.17
N SER A 177 -27.37 12.53 -0.96
CA SER A 177 -26.21 12.91 -0.13
C SER A 177 -25.52 11.70 0.53
N ALA A 178 -26.21 10.57 0.64
CA ALA A 178 -25.69 9.31 1.16
C ALA A 178 -25.05 8.41 0.09
N ALA A 179 -25.39 8.60 -1.20
CA ALA A 179 -24.93 7.76 -2.31
C ALA A 179 -23.39 7.56 -2.31
N ALA A 180 -22.64 8.62 -2.00
CA ALA A 180 -21.18 8.56 -1.91
C ALA A 180 -20.65 7.66 -0.77
N ASN A 181 -21.46 7.37 0.25
CA ASN A 181 -21.10 6.58 1.44
C ASN A 181 -21.71 5.17 1.44
N VAL A 182 -22.62 4.84 0.51
CA VAL A 182 -23.12 3.47 0.33
C VAL A 182 -21.96 2.49 0.15
N LYS A 183 -20.95 2.84 -0.67
CA LYS A 183 -19.75 2.00 -0.87
C LYS A 183 -18.95 1.76 0.42
N LEU A 184 -18.90 2.73 1.33
CA LEU A 184 -18.28 2.56 2.65
C LEU A 184 -19.02 1.51 3.48
N VAL A 185 -20.36 1.59 3.58
CA VAL A 185 -21.17 0.59 4.31
C VAL A 185 -20.99 -0.82 3.72
N LYS A 186 -20.98 -0.95 2.39
CA LYS A 186 -20.75 -2.25 1.71
C LYS A 186 -19.37 -2.83 2.00
N THR A 187 -18.32 -2.04 1.76
CA THR A 187 -16.93 -2.51 1.87
C THR A 187 -16.51 -2.75 3.32
N TYR A 188 -17.03 -1.96 4.28
CA TYR A 188 -16.84 -2.22 5.70
C TYR A 188 -17.64 -3.45 6.18
N GLY A 189 -18.85 -3.66 5.64
CA GLY A 189 -19.62 -4.89 5.88
C GLY A 189 -18.89 -6.15 5.38
N GLN A 190 -18.33 -6.10 4.16
CA GLN A 190 -17.51 -7.19 3.62
C GLN A 190 -16.30 -7.48 4.52
N TYR A 191 -15.59 -6.45 4.98
CA TYR A 191 -14.48 -6.63 5.91
C TYR A 191 -14.90 -7.36 7.19
N LEU A 192 -16.04 -7.00 7.79
CA LEU A 192 -16.54 -7.68 8.99
C LEU A 192 -17.00 -9.12 8.69
N MET A 193 -17.48 -9.41 7.48
CA MET A 193 -17.75 -10.79 7.04
C MET A 193 -16.47 -11.63 6.98
N GLU A 194 -15.37 -11.11 6.42
CA GLU A 194 -14.07 -11.80 6.42
C GLU A 194 -13.50 -11.96 7.84
N LEU A 195 -13.60 -10.93 8.68
CA LEU A 195 -13.21 -11.00 10.09
C LEU A 195 -13.99 -12.09 10.85
N CYS A 196 -15.30 -12.19 10.61
CA CYS A 196 -16.13 -13.27 11.15
C CYS A 196 -15.72 -14.65 10.60
N PHE A 197 -15.36 -14.74 9.32
CA PHE A 197 -14.90 -15.99 8.72
C PHE A 197 -13.56 -16.44 9.32
N MET A 198 -12.57 -15.56 9.38
CA MET A 198 -11.28 -15.83 10.04
C MET A 198 -11.47 -16.26 11.51
N LYS A 199 -12.34 -15.58 12.28
CA LYS A 199 -12.67 -16.01 13.64
C LYS A 199 -13.38 -17.36 13.70
N ALA A 200 -14.27 -17.68 12.76
CA ALA A 200 -14.98 -18.96 12.74
C ALA A 200 -14.06 -20.17 12.48
N GLU A 201 -13.06 -19.99 11.61
CA GLU A 201 -12.17 -21.06 11.14
C GLU A 201 -10.91 -21.22 12.00
N ILE A 202 -10.24 -20.11 12.37
CA ILE A 202 -8.93 -20.15 13.07
C ILE A 202 -8.93 -19.45 14.45
N ASP A 203 -10.10 -18.99 14.94
CA ASP A 203 -10.27 -18.23 16.19
C ASP A 203 -9.23 -17.10 16.36
N PHE A 204 -9.01 -16.32 15.31
CA PHE A 204 -8.03 -15.24 15.32
C PHE A 204 -8.67 -13.84 15.10
N PRO A 205 -8.31 -12.80 15.89
CA PRO A 205 -7.63 -12.91 17.19
C PRO A 205 -8.47 -13.75 18.16
N PRO A 206 -7.84 -14.52 19.07
CA PRO A 206 -8.58 -15.31 20.05
C PRO A 206 -9.47 -14.41 20.88
N THR A 207 -10.60 -14.95 21.30
CA THR A 207 -11.49 -14.26 22.24
C THR A 207 -10.71 -13.95 23.52
N ARG A 208 -10.78 -12.70 24.00
CA ARG A 208 -9.99 -12.29 25.18
C ARG A 208 -10.41 -13.12 26.39
N PHE A 209 -9.47 -13.50 27.25
CA PHE A 209 -9.83 -13.96 28.58
C PHE A 209 -10.19 -12.73 29.43
N GLU A 210 -11.00 -12.93 30.48
CA GLU A 210 -11.43 -11.85 31.39
C GLU A 210 -10.23 -11.10 32.00
N ASN A 211 -9.09 -11.78 32.15
CA ASN A 211 -7.83 -11.25 32.69
C ASN A 211 -6.79 -10.86 31.62
N SER A 212 -7.09 -10.95 30.31
CA SER A 212 -6.14 -10.60 29.24
C SER A 212 -5.82 -9.11 29.24
N ARG A 213 -4.54 -8.76 29.34
CA ARG A 213 -4.10 -7.36 29.27
C ARG A 213 -4.09 -6.88 27.81
N PRO A 214 -4.23 -5.56 27.56
CA PRO A 214 -4.00 -4.99 26.23
C PRO A 214 -2.60 -5.31 25.67
N GLU A 215 -1.62 -5.48 26.55
CA GLU A 215 -0.24 -5.91 26.23
C GLU A 215 -0.18 -7.30 25.57
N ASP A 216 -1.10 -8.21 25.89
CA ASP A 216 -1.12 -9.58 25.37
C ASP A 216 -1.59 -9.62 23.91
N GLU A 217 -2.46 -8.69 23.50
CA GLU A 217 -2.84 -8.49 22.09
C GLU A 217 -1.61 -8.17 21.23
N GLY A 218 -0.65 -7.43 21.80
CA GLY A 218 0.64 -7.15 21.19
C GLY A 218 1.52 -8.37 20.96
N LYS A 219 1.27 -9.50 21.66
CA LYS A 219 2.06 -10.75 21.58
C LYS A 219 1.43 -11.85 20.72
N LEU A 220 0.17 -11.70 20.29
CA LEU A 220 -0.58 -12.73 19.55
C LEU A 220 0.12 -13.22 18.26
N HIS A 221 0.88 -12.35 17.61
CA HIS A 221 1.69 -12.69 16.43
C HIS A 221 2.73 -13.79 16.70
N LEU A 222 3.27 -13.88 17.93
CA LEU A 222 4.29 -14.87 18.33
C LEU A 222 3.76 -16.31 18.30
N LYS A 223 2.44 -16.53 18.25
CA LYS A 223 1.84 -17.85 18.00
C LYS A 223 2.44 -18.46 16.73
N TYR A 224 2.40 -17.71 15.63
CA TYR A 224 2.82 -18.21 14.32
C TYR A 224 4.31 -18.54 14.24
N ARG A 225 5.14 -17.93 15.10
CA ARG A 225 6.58 -18.25 15.25
C ARG A 225 6.83 -19.59 15.95
N GLN A 226 5.83 -20.13 16.64
CA GLN A 226 5.91 -21.38 17.42
C GLN A 226 5.05 -22.50 16.82
N ASP A 227 4.09 -22.15 15.96
CA ASP A 227 3.23 -23.09 15.23
C ASP A 227 4.04 -23.98 14.26
N SER A 228 3.48 -25.15 13.95
CA SER A 228 4.01 -26.00 12.87
C SER A 228 3.76 -25.39 11.48
N LEU A 229 4.54 -25.80 10.48
CA LEU A 229 4.32 -25.32 9.11
C LEU A 229 2.90 -25.65 8.61
N GLU A 230 2.35 -26.82 8.95
CA GLU A 230 0.98 -27.20 8.57
C GLU A 230 -0.06 -26.19 9.09
N GLU A 231 0.06 -25.78 10.35
CA GLU A 231 -0.80 -24.79 10.98
C GLU A 231 -0.62 -23.39 10.38
N VAL A 232 0.62 -22.98 10.11
CA VAL A 232 0.90 -21.71 9.42
C VAL A 232 0.30 -21.71 8.01
N LEU A 233 0.45 -22.79 7.23
CA LEU A 233 -0.13 -22.89 5.89
C LEU A 233 -1.65 -22.96 5.89
N ARG A 234 -2.27 -23.51 6.94
CA ARG A 234 -3.72 -23.48 7.16
C ARG A 234 -4.21 -22.07 7.49
N ASP A 235 -3.55 -21.37 8.42
CA ASP A 235 -4.05 -20.10 8.98
C ASP A 235 -3.73 -18.88 8.08
N PHE A 236 -2.57 -18.87 7.42
CA PHE A 236 -2.06 -17.72 6.67
C PHE A 236 -2.95 -17.23 5.49
N PRO A 237 -3.65 -18.10 4.72
CA PRO A 237 -4.62 -17.67 3.72
C PRO A 237 -5.73 -16.77 4.27
N PHE A 238 -6.24 -17.06 5.49
CA PHE A 238 -7.31 -16.28 6.12
C PHE A 238 -6.83 -14.88 6.56
N LEU A 239 -5.61 -14.79 7.09
CA LEU A 239 -4.95 -13.52 7.41
C LEU A 239 -4.80 -12.64 6.15
N MET A 240 -4.30 -13.23 5.06
CA MET A 240 -4.10 -12.50 3.79
C MET A 240 -5.43 -12.05 3.17
N GLN A 241 -6.46 -12.90 3.17
CA GLN A 241 -7.80 -12.56 2.70
C GLN A 241 -8.43 -11.41 3.52
N THR A 242 -8.27 -11.43 4.85
CA THR A 242 -8.78 -10.37 5.73
C THR A 242 -8.02 -9.04 5.50
N LEU A 243 -6.70 -9.09 5.32
CA LEU A 243 -5.88 -7.93 4.92
C LEU A 243 -6.31 -7.37 3.55
N GLU A 244 -6.57 -8.23 2.55
CA GLU A 244 -7.05 -7.81 1.24
C GLU A 244 -8.42 -7.12 1.32
N ALA A 245 -9.35 -7.63 2.14
CA ALA A 245 -10.65 -7.00 2.36
C ALA A 245 -10.53 -5.65 3.08
N PHE A 246 -9.62 -5.51 4.05
CA PHE A 246 -9.31 -4.21 4.68
C PHE A 246 -8.93 -3.16 3.62
N LEU A 247 -8.14 -3.54 2.61
CA LEU A 247 -7.70 -2.62 1.56
C LEU A 247 -8.81 -2.20 0.59
N GLN A 248 -9.98 -2.86 0.62
CA GLN A 248 -11.13 -2.47 -0.19
C GLN A 248 -12.01 -1.41 0.49
N ILE A 249 -11.84 -1.19 1.80
CA ILE A 249 -12.69 -0.29 2.60
C ILE A 249 -12.54 1.18 2.14
N ASP A 250 -13.62 1.76 1.63
CA ASP A 250 -13.66 3.14 1.12
C ASP A 250 -13.82 4.18 2.25
N MET A 251 -12.88 4.16 3.20
CA MET A 251 -12.98 4.95 4.43
C MET A 251 -12.61 6.42 4.23
N LYS A 252 -13.58 7.30 4.49
CA LYS A 252 -13.44 8.76 4.47
C LYS A 252 -13.11 9.28 5.86
N ILE A 253 -12.48 10.45 5.94
CA ILE A 253 -12.19 11.12 7.21
C ILE A 253 -13.44 11.90 7.66
N LEU A 254 -14.34 11.24 8.39
CA LEU A 254 -15.55 11.81 8.98
C LEU A 254 -15.58 11.57 10.50
N PRO A 255 -16.17 12.46 11.32
CA PRO A 255 -16.20 12.29 12.79
C PRO A 255 -16.76 10.94 13.23
N MET A 256 -17.86 10.47 12.63
CA MET A 256 -18.45 9.16 12.90
C MET A 256 -17.56 7.96 12.54
N THR A 257 -16.65 8.12 11.58
CA THR A 257 -15.75 7.04 11.15
C THR A 257 -14.53 6.88 12.06
N GLN A 258 -14.22 7.85 12.93
CA GLN A 258 -12.94 7.86 13.64
C GLN A 258 -12.76 6.64 14.56
N ALA A 259 -13.82 6.18 15.22
CA ALA A 259 -13.77 4.95 16.03
C ALA A 259 -13.48 3.71 15.17
N ALA A 260 -14.17 3.57 14.04
CA ALA A 260 -13.92 2.49 13.06
C ALA A 260 -12.51 2.55 12.48
N ARG A 261 -11.99 3.75 12.15
CA ARG A 261 -10.60 3.95 11.68
C ARG A 261 -9.58 3.45 12.70
N ASN A 262 -9.77 3.77 13.98
CA ASN A 262 -8.86 3.33 15.04
C ASN A 262 -8.90 1.80 15.21
N GLN A 263 -10.08 1.18 15.18
CA GLN A 263 -10.24 -0.28 15.24
C GLN A 263 -9.55 -0.96 14.04
N LEU A 264 -9.90 -0.54 12.82
CA LEU A 264 -9.31 -1.05 11.58
C LEU A 264 -7.79 -0.93 11.56
N ALA A 265 -7.24 0.19 12.05
CA ALA A 265 -5.81 0.38 12.07
C ALA A 265 -5.11 -0.57 13.05
N ARG A 266 -5.70 -0.78 14.23
CA ARG A 266 -5.22 -1.75 15.21
C ARG A 266 -5.39 -3.21 14.75
N ASP A 267 -6.38 -3.49 13.90
CA ASP A 267 -6.57 -4.82 13.28
C ASP A 267 -5.49 -5.04 12.23
N PHE A 268 -5.30 -4.06 11.32
CA PHE A 268 -4.26 -4.11 10.30
C PHE A 268 -2.87 -4.31 10.91
N ALA A 269 -2.51 -3.53 11.94
CA ALA A 269 -1.21 -3.66 12.59
C ALA A 269 -0.98 -5.06 13.16
N LEU A 270 -2.01 -5.67 13.76
CA LEU A 270 -1.97 -7.03 14.28
C LEU A 270 -1.87 -8.07 13.16
N PHE A 271 -2.79 -8.08 12.20
CA PHE A 271 -2.83 -9.06 11.11
C PHE A 271 -1.61 -8.96 10.21
N TRP A 272 -1.09 -7.75 10.01
CA TRP A 272 0.16 -7.53 9.30
C TRP A 272 1.34 -8.16 10.02
N LYS A 273 1.46 -7.97 11.34
CA LYS A 273 2.54 -8.59 12.12
C LYS A 273 2.42 -10.12 12.13
N CYS A 274 1.21 -10.67 12.24
CA CYS A 274 0.97 -12.11 12.10
C CYS A 274 1.39 -12.62 10.71
N ALA A 275 1.03 -11.92 9.63
CA ALA A 275 1.43 -12.28 8.27
C ALA A 275 2.96 -12.23 8.06
N GLN A 276 3.67 -11.35 8.76
CA GLN A 276 5.14 -11.34 8.78
C GLN A 276 5.71 -12.57 9.49
N GLU A 277 5.26 -12.88 10.72
CA GLU A 277 5.73 -14.08 11.44
C GLU A 277 5.38 -15.39 10.69
N CYS A 278 4.22 -15.46 10.02
CA CYS A 278 3.89 -16.59 9.12
C CYS A 278 4.90 -16.72 7.98
N ALA A 279 5.32 -15.61 7.37
CA ALA A 279 6.30 -15.61 6.29
C ALA A 279 7.71 -15.99 6.77
N GLU A 280 8.14 -15.48 7.94
CA GLU A 280 9.40 -15.85 8.60
C GLU A 280 9.43 -17.34 8.97
N THR A 281 8.36 -17.84 9.59
CA THR A 281 8.26 -19.27 9.97
C THR A 281 8.21 -20.20 8.76
N ILE A 282 7.57 -19.76 7.66
CA ILE A 282 7.68 -20.46 6.38
C ILE A 282 9.15 -20.55 5.95
N THR A 283 9.89 -19.45 5.94
CA THR A 283 11.29 -19.47 5.49
C THR A 283 12.21 -20.29 6.40
N ASP A 284 12.01 -20.24 7.72
CA ASP A 284 12.79 -20.98 8.71
C ASP A 284 12.56 -22.50 8.60
N LEU A 285 11.30 -22.94 8.46
CA LEU A 285 10.95 -24.36 8.42
C LEU A 285 11.11 -24.99 7.02
N PHE A 286 11.02 -24.22 5.94
CA PHE A 286 10.97 -24.76 4.57
C PHE A 286 12.14 -25.69 4.21
N PHE A 287 13.37 -25.31 4.57
CA PHE A 287 14.57 -26.10 4.26
C PHE A 287 14.84 -27.23 5.26
N THR A 288 14.00 -27.38 6.31
CA THR A 288 14.07 -28.52 7.25
C THR A 288 13.27 -29.73 6.76
N ILE A 289 12.31 -29.51 5.85
CA ILE A 289 11.36 -30.50 5.35
C ILE A 289 11.94 -31.26 4.17
N ASP A 290 11.79 -32.58 4.13
CA ASP A 290 12.18 -33.40 2.96
C ASP A 290 11.15 -33.25 1.82
N PRO A 291 11.48 -32.62 0.67
CA PRO A 291 10.55 -32.42 -0.43
C PRO A 291 10.11 -33.73 -1.10
N ARG A 292 10.77 -34.86 -0.80
CA ARG A 292 10.38 -36.19 -1.28
C ARG A 292 9.20 -36.78 -0.50
N GLN A 293 9.03 -36.37 0.76
CA GLN A 293 7.97 -36.86 1.65
C GLN A 293 6.79 -35.87 1.69
N GLN A 294 7.08 -34.57 1.81
CA GLN A 294 6.07 -33.52 2.03
C GLN A 294 6.01 -32.52 0.86
N LYS A 295 6.11 -33.02 -0.38
CA LYS A 295 6.15 -32.18 -1.60
C LYS A 295 5.02 -31.15 -1.68
N THR A 296 3.81 -31.54 -1.27
CA THR A 296 2.62 -30.67 -1.28
C THR A 296 2.76 -29.49 -0.32
N GLU A 297 3.32 -29.71 0.87
CA GLU A 297 3.57 -28.67 1.88
C GLU A 297 4.65 -27.69 1.40
N CYS A 298 5.75 -28.18 0.84
CA CYS A 298 6.78 -27.31 0.24
C CYS A 298 6.19 -26.44 -0.89
N ILE A 299 5.38 -27.01 -1.78
CA ILE A 299 4.72 -26.24 -2.84
C ILE A 299 3.75 -25.21 -2.25
N GLY A 300 2.97 -25.58 -1.23
CA GLY A 300 2.08 -24.67 -0.50
C GLY A 300 2.83 -23.50 0.13
N ALA A 301 3.91 -23.79 0.86
CA ALA A 301 4.79 -22.82 1.50
C ALA A 301 5.44 -21.84 0.52
N LYS A 302 6.04 -22.35 -0.55
CA LYS A 302 6.60 -21.50 -1.62
C LYS A 302 5.52 -20.62 -2.24
N ASN A 303 4.33 -21.16 -2.54
CA ASN A 303 3.25 -20.40 -3.15
C ASN A 303 2.70 -19.31 -2.21
N MET A 304 2.56 -19.59 -0.91
CA MET A 304 2.14 -18.62 0.10
C MET A 304 3.18 -17.52 0.30
N PHE A 305 4.46 -17.87 0.41
CA PHE A 305 5.55 -16.89 0.50
C PHE A 305 5.65 -16.04 -0.78
N THR A 306 5.52 -16.64 -1.97
CA THR A 306 5.44 -15.92 -3.25
C THR A 306 4.27 -14.93 -3.26
N ARG A 307 3.06 -15.34 -2.83
CA ARG A 307 1.89 -14.46 -2.74
C ARG A 307 2.14 -13.30 -1.78
N PHE A 308 2.68 -13.59 -0.59
CA PHE A 308 3.05 -12.58 0.38
C PHE A 308 4.01 -11.57 -0.25
N VAL A 309 5.20 -12.01 -0.69
CA VAL A 309 6.25 -11.18 -1.31
C VAL A 309 5.76 -10.32 -2.48
N SER A 310 4.88 -10.84 -3.33
CA SER A 310 4.37 -10.12 -4.51
C SER A 310 3.26 -9.09 -4.18
N GLU A 311 2.34 -9.40 -3.27
CA GLU A 311 1.30 -8.47 -2.82
C GLU A 311 1.82 -7.43 -1.80
N TYR A 312 2.91 -7.77 -1.10
CA TYR A 312 3.52 -7.01 -0.02
C TYR A 312 3.65 -5.48 -0.26
N PRO A 313 4.23 -5.00 -1.37
CA PRO A 313 4.44 -3.56 -1.57
C PRO A 313 3.13 -2.81 -1.80
N ARG A 314 2.14 -3.49 -2.41
CA ARG A 314 0.80 -2.95 -2.63
C ARG A 314 0.05 -2.82 -1.31
N ILE A 315 0.05 -3.88 -0.49
CA ILE A 315 -0.64 -3.91 0.81
C ILE A 315 -0.16 -2.77 1.71
N LEU A 316 1.16 -2.62 1.90
CA LEU A 316 1.70 -1.53 2.71
C LEU A 316 1.51 -0.14 2.09
N GLY A 317 1.60 -0.01 0.77
CA GLY A 317 1.38 1.26 0.07
C GLY A 317 -0.03 1.80 0.31
N ASP A 318 -1.03 0.95 0.05
CA ASP A 318 -2.45 1.26 0.23
C ASP A 318 -2.79 1.48 1.72
N ALA A 319 -2.26 0.64 2.63
CA ALA A 319 -2.49 0.79 4.07
C ALA A 319 -1.92 2.09 4.63
N ARG A 320 -0.69 2.49 4.25
CA ARG A 320 -0.10 3.79 4.63
C ARG A 320 -0.96 4.96 4.13
N GLN A 321 -1.56 4.85 2.95
CA GLN A 321 -2.46 5.89 2.44
C GLN A 321 -3.77 5.97 3.23
N ARG A 322 -4.40 4.83 3.57
CA ARG A 322 -5.68 4.76 4.31
C ARG A 322 -5.56 5.16 5.78
N MET A 323 -4.45 4.79 6.41
CA MET A 323 -4.18 5.07 7.83
C MET A 323 -3.48 6.40 8.08
N ALA A 324 -3.20 7.18 7.03
CA ALA A 324 -2.61 8.51 7.15
C ALA A 324 -3.38 9.39 8.16
N GLY A 325 -2.63 9.95 9.11
CA GLY A 325 -3.16 10.81 10.18
C GLY A 325 -3.69 10.09 11.42
N ILE A 326 -3.51 8.77 11.54
CA ILE A 326 -3.67 8.05 12.81
C ILE A 326 -2.29 8.06 13.51
N PRO A 327 -2.09 8.80 14.61
CA PRO A 327 -0.75 9.00 15.20
C PRO A 327 -0.25 7.80 16.01
N GLU A 328 -1.14 6.86 16.35
CA GLU A 328 -0.88 5.75 17.27
C GLU A 328 -0.20 4.54 16.60
N ILE A 329 -0.17 4.49 15.26
CA ILE A 329 0.25 3.30 14.50
C ILE A 329 1.29 3.70 13.45
N GLU A 330 2.55 3.42 13.77
CA GLU A 330 3.63 3.48 12.79
C GLU A 330 3.68 2.16 12.02
N LEU A 331 3.47 2.23 10.70
CA LEU A 331 3.66 1.06 9.84
C LEU A 331 5.14 0.79 9.62
N PRO A 332 5.64 -0.45 9.83
CA PRO A 332 7.03 -0.80 9.62
C PRO A 332 7.57 -0.30 8.27
N ARG A 333 8.79 0.25 8.29
CA ARG A 333 9.60 0.40 7.07
C ARG A 333 10.40 -0.86 6.92
N MET A 334 10.43 -1.38 5.70
CA MET A 334 10.91 -2.73 5.42
C MET A 334 11.75 -2.72 4.16
N GLY A 335 12.71 -3.63 4.09
CA GLY A 335 13.58 -3.83 2.95
C GLY A 335 12.85 -4.39 1.73
N GLU A 336 13.57 -4.46 0.62
CA GLU A 336 13.12 -5.23 -0.54
C GLU A 336 13.26 -6.72 -0.22
N PRO A 337 12.27 -7.57 -0.57
CA PRO A 337 12.34 -9.00 -0.31
C PRO A 337 13.48 -9.64 -1.13
N PRO A 338 14.24 -10.60 -0.58
CA PRO A 338 15.31 -11.27 -1.32
C PRO A 338 14.69 -12.19 -2.38
N PHE A 339 14.67 -11.74 -3.64
CA PHE A 339 14.09 -12.51 -4.74
C PHE A 339 14.82 -13.83 -4.98
N ASP A 340 16.13 -13.87 -4.74
CA ASP A 340 16.98 -15.06 -4.87
C ASP A 340 16.47 -16.24 -4.02
N LEU A 341 15.85 -15.95 -2.87
CA LEU A 341 15.26 -16.96 -1.97
C LEU A 341 14.13 -17.76 -2.64
N LEU A 342 13.37 -17.16 -3.56
CA LEU A 342 12.31 -17.87 -4.29
C LEU A 342 12.88 -18.88 -5.29
N ASP A 343 14.00 -18.54 -5.93
CA ASP A 343 14.71 -19.43 -6.84
C ASP A 343 15.39 -20.58 -6.06
N ASP A 344 15.93 -20.30 -4.86
CA ASP A 344 16.45 -21.31 -3.93
C ASP A 344 15.34 -22.25 -3.43
N MET A 345 14.15 -21.73 -3.10
CA MET A 345 12.99 -22.56 -2.72
C MET A 345 12.54 -23.47 -3.87
N GLU A 346 12.51 -22.97 -5.11
CA GLU A 346 12.17 -23.77 -6.30
C GLU A 346 13.24 -24.84 -6.58
N ALA A 347 14.53 -24.47 -6.46
CA ALA A 347 15.64 -25.41 -6.60
C ALA A 347 15.58 -26.52 -5.54
N TYR A 348 15.28 -26.19 -4.29
CA TYR A 348 15.12 -27.14 -3.20
C TYR A 348 13.97 -28.13 -3.45
N ILE A 349 12.80 -27.68 -3.92
CA ILE A 349 11.68 -28.57 -4.28
C ILE A 349 12.04 -29.53 -5.41
N ARG A 350 12.84 -29.07 -6.39
CA ARG A 350 13.26 -29.86 -7.55
C ARG A 350 14.35 -30.88 -7.20
N ASP A 351 15.38 -30.46 -6.48
CA ASP A 351 16.63 -31.19 -6.32
C ASP A 351 16.79 -31.86 -4.93
N GLY A 352 16.06 -31.40 -3.93
CA GLY A 352 16.13 -31.84 -2.54
C GLY A 352 17.41 -31.40 -1.79
N PRO A 353 17.56 -31.82 -0.52
CA PRO A 353 18.64 -31.35 0.35
C PRO A 353 20.05 -31.65 -0.19
N SER A 354 20.21 -32.79 -0.85
CA SER A 354 21.50 -33.33 -1.27
C SER A 354 22.25 -32.48 -2.30
N ARG A 355 21.58 -31.52 -2.96
CA ARG A 355 22.19 -30.69 -4.02
C ARG A 355 22.59 -29.28 -3.55
N MET A 356 21.87 -28.71 -2.57
CA MET A 356 22.15 -27.34 -2.06
C MET A 356 23.54 -27.23 -1.41
N LEU A 357 23.96 -28.27 -0.67
CA LEU A 357 25.30 -28.33 -0.04
C LEU A 357 26.47 -28.21 -1.03
N GLY A 358 26.25 -28.47 -2.33
CA GLY A 358 27.29 -28.35 -3.36
C GLY A 358 27.45 -26.95 -3.96
N THR A 359 26.52 -26.02 -3.72
CA THR A 359 26.46 -24.73 -4.45
C THR A 359 26.74 -23.51 -3.56
N VAL A 360 26.45 -23.60 -2.25
CA VAL A 360 26.70 -22.50 -1.30
C VAL A 360 28.19 -22.18 -1.12
N GLY A 361 29.09 -23.12 -1.46
CA GLY A 361 30.54 -22.97 -1.34
C GLY A 361 31.22 -21.93 -2.24
N ASN A 362 30.49 -21.16 -3.06
CA ASN A 362 31.08 -20.22 -4.02
C ASN A 362 30.64 -18.75 -3.87
N TYR A 363 29.82 -18.41 -2.87
CA TYR A 363 29.36 -17.02 -2.65
C TYR A 363 30.16 -16.22 -1.61
N GLY A 364 31.21 -16.80 -1.02
CA GLY A 364 32.11 -16.02 -0.16
C GLY A 364 33.31 -16.79 0.40
N SER A 365 34.45 -16.73 -0.31
CA SER A 365 35.79 -16.62 0.31
C SER A 365 36.89 -16.48 -0.74
N GLY A 366 37.30 -15.24 -1.01
CA GLY A 366 38.55 -14.93 -1.70
C GLY A 366 39.76 -14.98 -0.76
N LEU A 367 39.94 -16.06 0.01
CA LEU A 367 41.15 -16.34 0.79
C LEU A 367 41.47 -17.84 0.71
N GLY A 368 42.76 -18.16 0.52
CA GLY A 368 43.22 -19.46 0.06
C GLY A 368 43.20 -20.60 1.09
N PRO A 369 43.50 -21.84 0.65
CA PRO A 369 43.37 -23.02 1.48
C PRO A 369 44.59 -23.23 2.39
N THR A 370 44.33 -23.44 3.68
CA THR A 370 45.24 -24.18 4.57
C THR A 370 44.59 -25.48 5.00
N SER A 371 45.19 -26.59 4.54
CA SER A 371 44.89 -27.94 5.00
C SER A 371 45.21 -28.12 6.48
N ILE A 372 44.40 -28.92 7.21
CA ILE A 372 44.83 -29.80 8.32
C ILE A 372 43.68 -30.70 8.78
N GLY A 373 44.00 -31.94 9.18
CA GLY A 373 43.41 -32.51 10.40
C GLY A 373 42.19 -33.42 10.30
N GLN A 374 42.38 -34.63 9.78
CA GLN A 374 41.48 -35.77 9.99
C GLN A 374 41.56 -36.27 11.45
N ALA A 375 40.48 -36.19 12.23
CA ALA A 375 40.26 -36.99 13.45
C ALA A 375 38.76 -37.06 13.78
N GLY A 376 38.25 -38.25 14.14
CA GLY A 376 36.80 -38.49 14.30
C GLY A 376 36.27 -38.31 15.72
N GLY A 377 34.98 -38.05 15.83
CA GLY A 377 34.22 -38.07 17.08
C GLY A 377 32.72 -38.23 16.82
N ARG A 378 32.09 -39.24 17.43
CA ARG A 378 30.62 -39.38 17.42
C ARG A 378 30.01 -38.25 18.26
N GLY A 379 29.18 -37.42 17.64
CA GLY A 379 28.37 -36.40 18.30
C GLY A 379 26.99 -36.33 17.66
N GLN A 380 25.97 -35.97 18.43
CA GLN A 380 24.58 -35.88 17.96
C GLN A 380 24.44 -34.81 16.88
N ALA A 381 23.60 -35.07 15.88
CA ALA A 381 23.38 -34.15 14.76
C ALA A 381 22.51 -32.95 15.20
N ALA A 382 23.17 -31.88 15.65
CA ALA A 382 22.61 -30.54 15.52
C ALA A 382 22.70 -30.15 14.03
N GLY A 383 21.54 -29.86 13.41
CA GLY A 383 21.51 -29.33 12.05
C GLY A 383 22.15 -27.93 12.01
N PRO A 384 22.70 -27.51 10.86
CA PRO A 384 23.21 -26.15 10.71
C PRO A 384 22.05 -25.16 10.80
N VAL A 385 22.00 -24.38 11.87
CA VAL A 385 21.19 -23.17 11.92
C VAL A 385 21.76 -22.21 10.89
N LEU A 386 21.00 -21.98 9.81
CA LEU A 386 21.27 -20.86 8.92
C LEU A 386 20.97 -19.58 9.70
N ASP A 387 22.01 -18.85 10.09
CA ASP A 387 21.89 -17.52 10.68
C ASP A 387 21.49 -16.50 9.59
N GLY A 388 20.26 -16.66 9.11
CA GLY A 388 19.59 -15.75 8.20
C GLY A 388 18.99 -14.60 8.98
N THR A 389 19.82 -13.80 9.65
CA THR A 389 19.37 -12.62 10.39
C THR A 389 18.79 -11.57 9.43
N PHE A 390 17.50 -11.70 9.13
CA PHE A 390 16.70 -10.69 8.45
C PHE A 390 16.82 -9.37 9.25
N PHE A 391 17.01 -8.24 8.56
CA PHE A 391 17.40 -6.97 9.19
C PHE A 391 16.41 -6.48 10.28
N LEU A 392 16.67 -6.88 11.53
CA LEU A 392 16.03 -6.34 12.73
C LEU A 392 16.58 -4.94 13.01
N LEU A 393 15.70 -3.95 12.96
CA LEU A 393 15.88 -2.68 13.66
C LEU A 393 15.36 -2.87 15.09
N ASP A 394 16.22 -3.42 15.95
CA ASP A 394 16.00 -3.42 17.40
C ASP A 394 16.14 -1.99 17.94
N ASP A 395 15.00 -1.31 18.11
CA ASP A 395 14.86 -0.13 18.98
C ASP A 395 13.37 0.17 19.27
N PHE A 396 12.71 -0.71 20.04
CA PHE A 396 11.39 -0.44 20.62
C PHE A 396 11.26 -1.08 22.01
N SER A 397 11.87 -0.45 23.02
CA SER A 397 11.56 -0.70 24.43
C SER A 397 10.70 0.42 25.03
N GLU A 398 9.52 0.01 25.49
CA GLU A 398 8.68 0.55 26.57
C GLU A 398 8.86 2.02 26.99
N GLY A 399 7.86 2.85 26.66
CA GLY A 399 7.77 4.24 27.09
C GLY A 399 6.34 4.74 27.34
N ALA A 400 5.42 3.87 27.79
CA ALA A 400 4.01 4.25 27.97
C ALA A 400 3.24 3.40 29.01
N ALA A 401 3.53 3.58 30.31
CA ALA A 401 2.59 3.18 31.37
C ALA A 401 2.70 4.08 32.62
N GLN A 402 1.53 4.45 33.15
CA GLN A 402 1.26 5.21 34.39
C GLN A 402 1.19 6.74 34.31
N ILE A 403 -0.01 7.22 33.95
CA ILE A 403 -0.61 8.39 34.60
C ILE A 403 -1.91 7.90 35.23
N SER A 404 -1.86 7.55 36.52
CA SER A 404 -3.07 7.44 37.34
C SER A 404 -3.61 8.84 37.58
N ALA A 405 -4.93 9.01 37.47
CA ALA A 405 -5.57 10.24 37.89
C ALA A 405 -5.64 10.26 39.42
N ASP A 406 -4.72 11.00 40.06
CA ASP A 406 -5.07 11.90 41.15
C ASP A 406 -3.91 12.86 41.52
N ASP A 407 -4.31 13.94 42.19
CA ASP A 407 -3.54 14.98 42.87
C ASP A 407 -2.75 16.06 42.09
N SER A 408 -2.87 17.27 42.64
CA SER A 408 -2.50 18.53 42.01
C SER A 408 -1.18 19.11 42.52
N ALA A 409 -0.10 19.02 41.72
CA ALA A 409 1.10 19.84 41.89
C ALA A 409 1.86 20.03 40.57
N PHE A 410 1.68 21.18 39.91
CA PHE A 410 2.38 21.49 38.65
C PHE A 410 3.79 22.02 38.95
N ASN A 411 4.83 21.20 38.76
CA ASN A 411 6.23 21.61 38.94
C ASN A 411 6.87 22.01 37.58
N PRO A 412 7.10 23.31 37.30
CA PRO A 412 7.47 23.77 35.97
C PRO A 412 8.94 23.52 35.57
N PHE A 413 9.82 23.10 36.49
CA PHE A 413 11.26 22.99 36.21
C PHE A 413 11.69 21.72 35.46
N ALA A 414 10.91 20.63 35.51
CA ALA A 414 11.28 19.38 34.85
C ALA A 414 11.27 19.46 33.30
N ALA A 415 10.42 20.33 32.74
CA ALA A 415 10.27 20.49 31.29
C ALA A 415 11.43 21.23 30.61
N GLU A 416 12.21 22.03 31.37
CA GLU A 416 13.31 22.82 30.82
C GLU A 416 14.59 21.99 30.64
N ALA A 417 14.86 21.06 31.58
CA ALA A 417 15.99 20.13 31.50
C ALA A 417 15.90 19.17 30.29
N GLN A 418 14.72 18.61 30.02
CA GLN A 418 14.51 17.73 28.86
C GLN A 418 14.63 18.47 27.51
N ALA A 419 14.29 19.76 27.47
CA ALA A 419 14.45 20.58 26.27
C ALA A 419 15.93 20.88 25.95
N GLU A 420 16.78 21.06 26.98
CA GLU A 420 18.21 21.30 26.80
C GLU A 420 18.97 20.04 26.32
N GLU A 421 18.55 18.85 26.77
CA GLU A 421 19.15 17.58 26.32
C GLU A 421 18.85 17.27 24.84
N LEU A 422 17.60 17.52 24.39
CA LEU A 422 17.20 17.41 22.98
C LEU A 422 17.89 18.44 22.08
N ALA A 423 18.21 19.63 22.60
CA ALA A 423 18.98 20.64 21.88
C ALA A 423 20.44 20.20 21.65
N LYS A 424 21.08 19.53 22.62
CA LYS A 424 22.43 18.96 22.46
C LYS A 424 22.48 17.80 21.47
N LYS A 425 21.43 16.98 21.36
CA LYS A 425 21.35 15.83 20.42
C LYS A 425 21.13 16.23 18.94
N THR A 426 20.93 17.52 18.62
CA THR A 426 20.62 17.97 17.24
C THR A 426 21.64 18.92 16.61
N SER A 427 22.71 19.29 17.32
CA SER A 427 23.80 20.11 16.76
C SER A 427 24.86 19.25 16.03
N GLU A 428 24.50 18.73 14.85
CA GLU A 428 25.43 18.12 13.88
C GLU A 428 26.65 19.05 13.70
N THR A 429 27.84 18.58 14.08
CA THR A 429 29.01 19.45 14.22
C THR A 429 29.52 19.91 12.86
N LYS A 430 30.22 21.06 12.86
CA LYS A 430 30.77 21.65 11.63
C LYS A 430 31.80 20.74 10.94
N GLU A 431 32.44 19.85 11.71
CA GLU A 431 33.35 18.81 11.20
C GLU A 431 32.59 17.61 10.60
N GLU A 432 31.51 17.11 11.21
CA GLU A 432 30.71 16.02 10.62
C GLU A 432 30.12 16.42 9.26
N ARG A 433 29.63 17.64 9.11
CA ARG A 433 29.19 18.19 7.81
C ARG A 433 30.29 18.26 6.77
N LYS A 434 31.54 18.45 7.20
CA LYS A 434 32.73 18.52 6.33
C LYS A 434 33.20 17.13 5.94
N ALA A 435 33.19 16.18 6.88
CA ALA A 435 33.49 14.77 6.63
C ALA A 435 32.46 14.13 5.68
N ARG A 436 31.17 14.40 5.87
CA ARG A 436 30.10 13.93 5.00
C ARG A 436 30.23 14.48 3.57
N ARG A 437 30.47 15.78 3.41
CA ARG A 437 30.73 16.40 2.09
C ARG A 437 31.99 15.85 1.41
N LYS A 438 32.99 15.39 2.18
CA LYS A 438 34.17 14.71 1.64
C LYS A 438 33.79 13.34 1.08
N ARG A 439 33.05 12.52 1.84
CA ARG A 439 32.54 11.21 1.39
C ARG A 439 31.66 11.31 0.14
N GLU A 440 30.67 12.22 0.16
CA GLU A 440 29.78 12.48 -1.00
C GLU A 440 30.57 12.87 -2.27
N LYS A 441 31.72 13.55 -2.12
CA LYS A 441 32.60 13.94 -3.24
C LYS A 441 33.51 12.80 -3.72
N GLU A 442 33.98 11.95 -2.81
CA GLU A 442 34.78 10.75 -3.12
C GLU A 442 33.93 9.69 -3.84
N GLU A 443 32.69 9.49 -3.39
CA GLU A 443 31.71 8.60 -4.01
C GLU A 443 31.33 9.06 -5.44
N ALA A 444 31.06 10.36 -5.63
CA ALA A 444 30.81 10.93 -6.96
C ALA A 444 32.00 10.72 -7.93
N ALA A 445 33.23 10.90 -7.45
CA ALA A 445 34.43 10.68 -8.26
C ALA A 445 34.66 9.21 -8.62
N ALA A 446 34.33 8.28 -7.72
CA ALA A 446 34.38 6.85 -8.01
C ALA A 446 33.37 6.45 -9.11
N LEU A 447 32.16 7.00 -9.04
CA LEU A 447 31.07 6.71 -9.99
C LEU A 447 31.35 7.32 -11.38
N GLU A 448 32.00 8.47 -11.44
CA GLU A 448 32.49 9.07 -12.69
C GLU A 448 33.60 8.22 -13.34
N LYS A 449 34.56 7.74 -12.55
CA LYS A 449 35.64 6.86 -13.02
C LYS A 449 35.13 5.51 -13.54
N GLN A 450 34.10 4.94 -12.90
CA GLN A 450 33.40 3.74 -13.39
C GLN A 450 32.70 3.99 -14.73
N ARG A 451 32.17 5.21 -14.93
CA ARG A 451 31.50 5.62 -16.16
C ARG A 451 32.48 5.86 -17.32
N GLU A 452 33.69 6.37 -17.05
CA GLU A 452 34.76 6.46 -18.03
C GLU A 452 35.23 5.07 -18.49
N GLN A 453 35.39 4.12 -17.57
CA GLN A 453 35.73 2.72 -17.91
C GLN A 453 34.66 2.05 -18.78
N ALA A 454 33.38 2.35 -18.55
CA ALA A 454 32.26 1.88 -19.36
C ALA A 454 32.11 2.61 -20.72
N ALA A 455 32.84 3.72 -20.94
CA ALA A 455 32.74 4.55 -22.14
C ALA A 455 33.86 4.31 -23.18
N LEU A 456 34.79 3.38 -22.92
CA LEU A 456 35.81 3.01 -23.90
C LEU A 456 35.18 2.33 -25.14
N PRO A 457 35.32 2.88 -26.35
CA PRO A 457 34.76 2.27 -27.54
C PRO A 457 35.53 1.01 -27.92
N TYR A 458 34.80 -0.07 -28.19
CA TYR A 458 35.35 -1.35 -28.64
C TYR A 458 35.86 -1.21 -30.09
N ALA A 459 37.12 -0.79 -30.23
CA ALA A 459 37.72 -0.43 -31.51
C ALA A 459 38.47 -1.60 -32.15
N GLY A 460 37.91 -2.14 -33.24
CA GLY A 460 38.63 -2.92 -34.25
C GLY A 460 38.69 -4.44 -34.00
N GLY A 461 38.25 -5.22 -35.00
CA GLY A 461 38.30 -6.68 -34.95
C GLY A 461 37.89 -7.43 -36.23
N GLU A 462 37.61 -6.76 -37.36
CA GLU A 462 37.40 -7.41 -38.65
C GLU A 462 38.67 -7.36 -39.52
N ALA A 463 39.48 -8.42 -39.46
CA ALA A 463 40.38 -8.89 -40.54
C ALA A 463 41.20 -10.09 -40.04
N GLY A 464 41.16 -11.25 -40.71
CA GLY A 464 41.97 -12.40 -40.25
C GLY A 464 41.77 -13.77 -40.92
N ALA A 465 41.02 -13.89 -42.01
CA ALA A 465 40.84 -15.16 -42.70
C ALA A 465 41.96 -15.41 -43.75
N ALA A 466 43.15 -15.85 -43.31
CA ALA A 466 44.10 -16.73 -44.04
C ALA A 466 45.53 -16.72 -43.45
N ARG A 467 45.95 -17.82 -42.79
CA ARG A 467 47.28 -18.49 -42.87
C ARG A 467 47.52 -19.43 -41.68
N GLY A 468 48.26 -20.52 -41.92
CA GLY A 468 48.64 -21.55 -40.94
C GLY A 468 47.55 -22.60 -40.73
N ALA A 469 47.66 -23.88 -41.14
CA ALA A 469 48.77 -24.69 -41.62
C ALA A 469 49.93 -24.90 -40.62
N SER A 470 50.25 -26.19 -40.44
CA SER A 470 51.28 -26.83 -39.60
C SER A 470 51.05 -26.92 -38.08
N GLU A 471 51.41 -28.11 -37.56
CA GLU A 471 51.70 -28.45 -36.16
C GLU A 471 50.53 -28.42 -35.17
N TYR A 472 49.87 -29.57 -35.02
CA TYR A 472 50.08 -30.38 -33.81
C TYR A 472 49.96 -31.87 -34.12
N GLU A 473 51.10 -32.57 -34.07
CA GLU A 473 51.17 -34.03 -34.09
C GLU A 473 50.74 -34.64 -32.75
N LYS A 474 50.42 -35.94 -32.79
CA LYS A 474 50.46 -36.90 -31.66
C LYS A 474 49.53 -36.59 -30.47
N PHE A 475 48.35 -37.20 -30.52
CA PHE A 475 48.04 -38.22 -29.52
C PHE A 475 47.33 -39.40 -30.19
N SER A 476 47.96 -40.57 -30.14
CA SER A 476 47.43 -41.82 -30.67
C SER A 476 46.80 -42.61 -29.54
N ASP A 477 45.53 -42.98 -29.66
CA ASP A 477 44.95 -44.08 -28.86
C ASP A 477 43.97 -44.88 -29.75
N PRO A 478 44.27 -46.15 -30.09
CA PRO A 478 43.50 -46.89 -31.10
C PRO A 478 42.59 -47.97 -30.46
N SER A 479 41.28 -47.72 -30.39
CA SER A 479 40.25 -48.78 -30.26
C SER A 479 38.81 -48.24 -30.38
N PHE A 480 38.28 -48.16 -31.61
CA PHE A 480 36.87 -48.53 -31.89
C PHE A 480 36.61 -48.65 -33.40
N ASP A 481 36.11 -49.80 -33.85
CA ASP A 481 35.68 -50.03 -35.23
C ASP A 481 34.34 -49.31 -35.54
N PRO A 482 34.24 -48.55 -36.63
CA PRO A 482 32.96 -48.11 -37.19
C PRO A 482 32.45 -49.10 -38.24
N PHE A 483 31.26 -49.66 -38.02
CA PHE A 483 30.54 -50.45 -39.02
C PHE A 483 30.21 -49.61 -40.28
N THR A 484 30.69 -50.11 -41.43
CA THR A 484 30.06 -50.06 -42.76
C THR A 484 29.41 -48.73 -43.22
N GLN A 485 30.13 -47.97 -44.05
CA GLN A 485 29.49 -47.05 -45.00
C GLN A 485 28.90 -47.84 -46.18
N PRO A 486 27.69 -47.49 -46.69
CA PRO A 486 27.24 -47.94 -48.00
C PRO A 486 27.92 -47.15 -49.12
N SER A 487 28.30 -47.84 -50.20
CA SER A 487 29.10 -47.32 -51.30
C SER A 487 28.29 -46.52 -52.33
N THR A 488 28.53 -45.21 -52.43
CA THR A 488 27.95 -44.35 -53.47
C THR A 488 28.74 -44.41 -54.79
N GLN A 489 28.73 -45.58 -55.44
CA GLN A 489 29.27 -45.77 -56.80
C GLN A 489 28.25 -46.41 -57.75
N GLN A 490 27.12 -45.72 -58.01
CA GLN A 490 26.25 -46.01 -59.15
C GLN A 490 25.28 -44.83 -59.43
N ALA A 491 25.78 -43.77 -60.07
CA ALA A 491 24.96 -42.63 -60.53
C ALA A 491 25.52 -41.93 -61.78
N ALA A 492 26.14 -42.70 -62.68
CA ALA A 492 26.73 -42.20 -63.94
C ALA A 492 25.99 -42.74 -65.17
N GLN A 493 24.65 -42.70 -65.15
CA GLN A 493 23.81 -43.08 -66.31
C GLN A 493 22.34 -42.62 -66.20
N SER A 494 22.11 -41.31 -66.05
CA SER A 494 20.82 -40.69 -66.38
C SER A 494 20.98 -39.22 -66.77
N GLY A 495 20.75 -38.92 -68.06
CA GLY A 495 20.90 -37.57 -68.65
C GLY A 495 19.81 -36.56 -68.27
N VAL A 496 19.26 -36.64 -67.05
CA VAL A 496 18.11 -35.83 -66.59
C VAL A 496 18.34 -35.36 -65.14
N GLY A 497 19.49 -34.71 -64.88
CA GLY A 497 19.94 -34.37 -63.51
C GLY A 497 20.31 -32.91 -63.23
N ALA A 498 20.68 -32.11 -64.24
CA ALA A 498 21.23 -30.76 -63.99
C ALA A 498 20.16 -29.71 -63.61
N ASN A 499 19.03 -29.70 -64.32
CA ASN A 499 17.98 -28.68 -64.12
C ASN A 499 17.22 -28.86 -62.79
N THR A 500 17.06 -30.11 -62.32
CA THR A 500 16.42 -30.42 -61.04
C THR A 500 17.29 -30.01 -59.85
N ALA A 501 18.60 -30.25 -59.90
CA ALA A 501 19.53 -29.81 -58.85
C ALA A 501 19.53 -28.28 -58.69
N ALA A 502 19.57 -27.54 -59.81
CA ALA A 502 19.49 -26.07 -59.79
C ALA A 502 18.17 -25.56 -59.18
N ALA A 503 17.03 -26.17 -59.52
CA ALA A 503 15.73 -25.82 -58.96
C ALA A 503 15.66 -26.04 -57.43
N TYR A 504 16.16 -27.18 -56.93
CA TYR A 504 16.25 -27.45 -55.49
C TYR A 504 17.13 -26.42 -54.77
N GLN A 505 18.28 -26.07 -55.35
CA GLN A 505 19.19 -25.11 -54.73
C GLN A 505 18.60 -23.68 -54.70
N THR A 506 17.86 -23.27 -55.75
CA THR A 506 17.08 -22.03 -55.74
C THR A 506 16.00 -22.05 -54.65
N GLN A 507 15.29 -23.16 -54.47
CA GLN A 507 14.24 -23.31 -53.45
C GLN A 507 14.81 -23.18 -52.03
N ILE A 508 15.97 -23.79 -51.76
CA ILE A 508 16.66 -23.70 -50.45
C ILE A 508 17.08 -22.25 -50.17
N VAL A 509 17.67 -21.54 -51.14
CA VAL A 509 18.05 -20.13 -51.00
C VAL A 509 16.82 -19.25 -50.74
N GLN A 510 15.72 -19.48 -51.45
CA GLN A 510 14.46 -18.75 -51.24
C GLN A 510 13.89 -19.00 -49.83
N GLN A 511 13.93 -20.24 -49.34
CA GLN A 511 13.49 -20.58 -47.99
C GLN A 511 14.37 -19.91 -46.91
N GLN A 512 15.70 -19.89 -47.09
CA GLN A 512 16.61 -19.19 -46.19
C GLN A 512 16.34 -17.67 -46.17
N GLN A 513 16.11 -17.06 -47.34
CA GLN A 513 15.75 -15.63 -47.43
C GLN A 513 14.44 -15.32 -46.68
N GLN A 514 13.42 -16.19 -46.78
CA GLN A 514 12.18 -16.05 -46.01
C GLN A 514 12.42 -16.14 -44.50
N GLN A 515 13.24 -17.08 -44.03
CA GLN A 515 13.60 -17.19 -42.61
C GLN A 515 14.37 -15.96 -42.10
N VAL A 516 15.31 -15.41 -42.90
CA VAL A 516 16.03 -14.17 -42.56
C VAL A 516 15.08 -12.97 -42.51
N ALA A 517 14.12 -12.86 -43.44
CA ALA A 517 13.10 -11.81 -43.43
C ALA A 517 12.20 -11.90 -42.19
N LEU A 518 11.78 -13.10 -41.78
CA LEU A 518 11.02 -13.33 -40.55
C LEU A 518 11.80 -12.92 -39.30
N ARG A 519 13.08 -13.33 -39.17
CA ARG A 519 13.94 -12.93 -38.04
C ARG A 519 14.14 -11.41 -37.99
N ARG A 520 14.35 -10.74 -39.14
CA ARG A 520 14.43 -9.26 -39.21
C ARG A 520 13.13 -8.59 -38.74
N ARG A 521 11.96 -9.13 -39.11
CA ARG A 521 10.65 -8.61 -38.66
C ARG A 521 10.46 -8.78 -37.15
N GLN A 522 10.83 -9.94 -36.59
CA GLN A 522 10.78 -10.19 -35.15
C GLN A 522 11.72 -9.25 -34.36
N LEU A 523 12.95 -9.06 -34.85
CA LEU A 523 13.91 -8.13 -34.23
C LEU A 523 13.40 -6.68 -34.25
N ALA A 524 12.83 -6.22 -35.38
CA ALA A 524 12.23 -4.90 -35.47
C ALA A 524 11.03 -4.72 -34.50
N GLN A 525 10.21 -5.76 -34.31
CA GLN A 525 9.12 -5.74 -33.32
C GLN A 525 9.66 -5.66 -31.88
N GLN A 526 10.71 -6.43 -31.53
CA GLN A 526 11.37 -6.30 -30.23
C GLN A 526 11.93 -4.89 -30.00
N GLN A 527 12.58 -4.30 -31.01
CA GLN A 527 13.11 -2.93 -30.91
C GLN A 527 12.00 -1.90 -30.68
N GLN A 528 10.86 -2.02 -31.35
CA GLN A 528 9.69 -1.15 -31.10
C GLN A 528 9.10 -1.32 -29.69
N LEU A 529 9.04 -2.55 -29.18
CA LEU A 529 8.58 -2.81 -27.80
C LEU A 529 9.54 -2.23 -26.76
N ALA A 530 10.86 -2.40 -26.95
CA ALA A 530 11.88 -1.82 -26.07
C ALA A 530 11.84 -0.28 -26.06
N LEU A 531 11.62 0.36 -27.22
CA LEU A 531 11.43 1.81 -27.30
C LEU A 531 10.17 2.27 -26.54
N ARG A 532 9.04 1.56 -26.68
CA ARG A 532 7.80 1.86 -25.95
C ARG A 532 7.98 1.71 -24.43
N GLN A 533 8.67 0.66 -23.97
CA GLN A 533 9.00 0.47 -22.55
C GLN A 533 9.89 1.59 -22.01
N ARG A 534 10.93 2.00 -22.74
CA ARG A 534 11.79 3.15 -22.35
C ARG A 534 10.99 4.46 -22.25
N GLN A 535 10.04 4.70 -23.17
CA GLN A 535 9.16 5.87 -23.10
C GLN A 535 8.24 5.84 -21.87
N GLN A 536 7.67 4.68 -21.52
CA GLN A 536 6.87 4.52 -20.31
C GLN A 536 7.70 4.73 -19.03
N GLN A 537 8.90 4.16 -18.95
CA GLN A 537 9.82 4.38 -17.83
C GLN A 537 10.19 5.86 -17.68
N ALA A 538 10.44 6.57 -18.77
CA ALA A 538 10.71 8.01 -18.75
C ALA A 538 9.52 8.84 -18.23
N GLN A 539 8.29 8.49 -18.61
CA GLN A 539 7.08 9.14 -18.08
C GLN A 539 6.90 8.88 -16.57
N VAL A 540 7.10 7.64 -16.11
CA VAL A 540 7.02 7.30 -14.67
C VAL A 540 8.09 8.06 -13.87
N ALA A 541 9.31 8.16 -14.38
CA ALA A 541 10.39 8.94 -13.75
C ALA A 541 10.05 10.45 -13.66
N LEU A 542 9.41 11.02 -14.70
CA LEU A 542 8.95 12.41 -14.68
C LEU A 542 7.86 12.64 -13.61
N ILE A 543 6.86 11.75 -13.54
CA ILE A 543 5.79 11.81 -12.54
C ILE A 543 6.36 11.69 -11.12
N ARG A 544 7.35 10.81 -10.90
CA ARG A 544 8.05 10.67 -9.61
C ARG A 544 8.73 11.97 -9.20
N ARG A 545 9.52 12.60 -10.10
CA ARG A 545 10.16 13.89 -9.84
C ARG A 545 9.16 15.01 -9.52
N GLN A 546 8.02 15.07 -10.23
CA GLN A 546 6.96 16.05 -9.94
C GLN A 546 6.36 15.86 -8.54
N ARG A 547 6.13 14.61 -8.11
CA ARG A 547 5.67 14.30 -6.74
C ARG A 547 6.71 14.67 -5.67
N GLU A 548 7.99 14.41 -5.92
CA GLU A 548 9.09 14.79 -5.01
C GLU A 548 9.18 16.32 -4.83
N VAL A 549 9.08 17.10 -5.91
CA VAL A 549 9.04 18.58 -5.85
C VAL A 549 7.80 19.08 -5.09
N ALA A 550 6.63 18.46 -5.30
CA ALA A 550 5.41 18.80 -4.57
C ALA A 550 5.53 18.52 -3.06
N LEU A 551 6.13 17.40 -2.67
CA LEU A 551 6.41 17.05 -1.27
C LEU A 551 7.40 18.04 -0.61
N ILE A 552 8.45 18.45 -1.31
CA ILE A 552 9.39 19.47 -0.82
C ILE A 552 8.65 20.79 -0.56
N LYS A 553 7.82 21.24 -1.50
CA LYS A 553 7.00 22.45 -1.35
C LYS A 553 6.02 22.35 -0.16
N GLN A 554 5.40 21.19 0.05
CA GLN A 554 4.52 20.94 1.20
C GLN A 554 5.28 20.99 2.55
N ARG A 555 6.50 20.42 2.61
CA ARG A 555 7.37 20.49 3.79
C ARG A 555 7.76 21.92 4.12
N GLN A 556 8.11 22.73 3.12
CA GLN A 556 8.42 24.16 3.28
C GLN A 556 7.22 24.95 3.83
N LEU A 557 6.00 24.71 3.31
CA LEU A 557 4.78 25.34 3.82
C LEU A 557 4.50 24.98 5.29
N LYS A 558 4.64 23.71 5.68
CA LYS A 558 4.48 23.28 7.08
C LYS A 558 5.52 23.94 8.00
N ALA A 559 6.77 24.02 7.58
CA ALA A 559 7.84 24.68 8.35
C ALA A 559 7.56 26.19 8.55
N GLN A 560 7.09 26.89 7.51
CA GLN A 560 6.67 28.30 7.63
C GLN A 560 5.48 28.46 8.60
N GLN A 561 4.48 27.58 8.54
CA GLN A 561 3.34 27.62 9.45
C GLN A 561 3.76 27.39 10.91
N GLN A 562 4.69 26.46 11.16
CA GLN A 562 5.24 26.20 12.50
C GLN A 562 6.03 27.39 13.05
N GLN A 563 6.84 28.06 12.21
CA GLN A 563 7.52 29.31 12.58
C GLN A 563 6.54 30.42 12.96
N GLN A 564 5.43 30.58 12.23
CA GLN A 564 4.39 31.56 12.59
C GLN A 564 3.71 31.24 13.92
N LEU A 565 3.46 29.96 14.22
CA LEU A 565 2.90 29.53 15.51
C LEU A 565 3.86 29.81 16.67
N GLN A 566 5.16 29.52 16.51
CA GLN A 566 6.18 29.85 17.51
C GLN A 566 6.25 31.37 17.77
N GLN A 567 6.23 32.20 16.72
CA GLN A 567 6.20 33.66 16.86
C GLN A 567 4.96 34.15 17.63
N LYS A 568 3.78 33.59 17.35
CA LYS A 568 2.55 33.91 18.10
C LYS A 568 2.63 33.48 19.57
N GLN A 569 3.22 32.33 19.88
CA GLN A 569 3.43 31.89 21.26
C GLN A 569 4.40 32.80 22.03
N VAL A 570 5.49 33.25 21.39
CA VAL A 570 6.42 34.22 22.00
C VAL A 570 5.73 35.55 22.27
N GLN A 571 4.93 36.07 21.33
CA GLN A 571 4.14 37.29 21.54
C GLN A 571 3.11 37.13 22.69
N ALA A 572 2.41 36.00 22.76
CA ALA A 572 1.46 35.72 23.83
C ALA A 572 2.14 35.67 25.22
N ARG A 573 3.33 35.04 25.32
CA ARG A 573 4.14 35.04 26.55
C ARG A 573 4.56 36.46 26.95
N GLN A 574 5.00 37.30 26.00
CA GLN A 574 5.36 38.69 26.28
C GLN A 574 4.18 39.52 26.78
N ILE A 575 2.99 39.36 26.19
CA ILE A 575 1.76 40.04 26.64
C ILE A 575 1.38 39.59 28.06
N SER A 576 1.43 38.28 28.34
CA SER A 576 1.15 37.73 29.67
C SER A 576 2.12 38.26 30.74
N GLN A 577 3.42 38.34 30.43
CA GLN A 577 4.42 38.93 31.33
C GLN A 577 4.13 40.41 31.63
N GLN A 578 3.74 41.21 30.62
CA GLN A 578 3.36 42.61 30.81
C GLN A 578 2.11 42.74 31.70
N GLN A 579 1.09 41.91 31.51
CA GLN A 579 -0.12 41.89 32.35
C GLN A 579 0.21 41.53 33.80
N ALA A 580 1.09 40.55 34.04
CA ALA A 580 1.51 40.16 35.39
C ALA A 580 2.25 41.30 36.13
N VAL A 581 3.05 42.11 35.43
CA VAL A 581 3.71 43.29 36.01
C VAL A 581 2.68 44.35 36.43
N VAL A 582 1.67 44.62 35.59
CA VAL A 582 0.59 45.57 35.91
C VAL A 582 -0.21 45.11 37.13
N GLN A 583 -0.57 43.82 37.21
CA GLN A 583 -1.27 43.25 38.36
C GLN A 583 -0.46 43.37 39.66
N ARG A 584 0.85 43.08 39.62
CA ARG A 584 1.74 43.27 40.79
C ARG A 584 1.83 44.72 41.24
N GLN A 585 1.87 45.68 40.30
CA GLN A 585 1.86 47.12 40.63
C GLN A 585 0.55 47.54 41.29
N ALA A 586 -0.60 47.06 40.81
CA ALA A 586 -1.90 47.33 41.43
C ALA A 586 -2.02 46.74 42.85
N ALA A 587 -1.57 45.50 43.06
CA ALA A 587 -1.58 44.86 44.38
C ALA A 587 -0.68 45.60 45.39
N ALA A 588 0.50 46.06 44.98
CA ALA A 588 1.38 46.84 45.84
C ALA A 588 0.77 48.19 46.26
N GLN A 589 0.03 48.87 45.37
CA GLN A 589 -0.69 50.10 45.72
C GLN A 589 -1.80 49.87 46.75
N GLN A 590 -2.53 48.75 46.65
CA GLN A 590 -3.56 48.38 47.64
C GLN A 590 -2.97 48.08 49.02
N GLN A 591 -1.81 47.42 49.09
CA GLN A 591 -1.12 47.15 50.36
C GLN A 591 -0.63 48.42 51.06
N ILE A 592 -0.14 49.41 50.29
CA ILE A 592 0.27 50.72 50.84
C ILE A 592 -0.94 51.48 51.40
N ALA A 593 -2.11 51.41 50.75
CA ALA A 593 -3.33 52.04 51.25
C ALA A 593 -3.85 51.40 52.56
N ALA A 594 -3.61 50.10 52.77
CA ALA A 594 -4.11 49.37 53.94
C ALA A 594 -3.33 49.63 55.25
N GLN A 595 -2.12 50.19 55.21
CA GLN A 595 -1.27 50.40 56.39
C GLN A 595 -1.37 51.83 56.99
N GLY A 596 -2.29 52.66 56.49
CA GLY A 596 -2.38 54.09 56.81
C GLY A 596 -3.18 54.48 58.05
N GLN A 597 -2.86 53.96 59.25
CA GLN A 597 -3.43 54.46 60.52
C GLN A 597 -2.41 54.52 61.68
N ALA A 598 -1.54 55.54 61.69
CA ALA A 598 -0.83 55.98 62.90
C ALA A 598 -0.34 57.44 62.81
N THR A 599 -0.76 58.24 63.80
CA THR A 599 -0.19 59.48 64.38
C THR A 599 0.39 60.63 63.50
N ALA A 600 0.09 61.86 63.93
CA ALA A 600 -0.08 63.02 63.03
C ALA A 600 1.03 64.09 62.90
N PRO A 601 2.19 64.12 63.61
CA PRO A 601 3.21 65.17 63.35
C PRO A 601 4.29 64.82 62.30
N GLN A 602 4.62 63.54 62.09
CA GLN A 602 5.64 63.13 61.09
C GLN A 602 5.10 62.99 59.66
N GLN A 603 3.77 63.01 59.49
CA GLN A 603 3.12 62.80 58.19
C GLN A 603 3.49 63.83 57.12
N ALA A 604 3.76 65.09 57.46
CA ALA A 604 4.07 66.13 56.47
C ALA A 604 5.41 65.88 55.75
N LEU A 605 6.45 65.44 56.47
CA LEU A 605 7.74 65.10 55.87
C LEU A 605 7.66 63.77 55.07
N ALA A 606 6.89 62.80 55.59
CA ALA A 606 6.64 61.54 54.90
C ALA A 606 5.83 61.73 53.60
N GLN A 607 4.82 62.61 53.58
CA GLN A 607 4.05 62.95 52.39
C GLN A 607 4.90 63.69 51.34
N SER A 608 5.78 64.61 51.76
CA SER A 608 6.74 65.25 50.86
C SER A 608 7.70 64.23 50.21
N GLN A 609 8.27 63.32 51.00
CA GLN A 609 9.12 62.24 50.47
C GLN A 609 8.33 61.22 49.63
N ALA A 610 7.07 60.94 49.95
CA ALA A 610 6.21 60.08 49.15
C ALA A 610 5.86 60.72 47.80
N ALA A 611 5.58 62.02 47.75
CA ALA A 611 5.34 62.76 46.52
C ALA A 611 6.59 62.80 45.63
N ALA A 612 7.77 63.04 46.21
CA ALA A 612 9.04 62.96 45.50
C ALA A 612 9.30 61.56 44.92
N ARG A 613 9.08 60.50 45.73
CA ARG A 613 9.18 59.10 45.25
C ARG A 613 8.15 58.77 44.17
N GLN A 614 6.92 59.29 44.25
CA GLN A 614 5.92 59.10 43.20
C GLN A 614 6.32 59.78 41.89
N GLN A 615 6.85 61.01 41.95
CA GLN A 615 7.38 61.68 40.75
C GLN A 615 8.58 60.92 40.16
N GLU A 616 9.48 60.39 41.00
CA GLU A 616 10.61 59.60 40.51
C GLU A 616 10.18 58.24 39.93
N ILE A 617 9.20 57.56 40.55
CA ILE A 617 8.59 56.34 40.00
C ILE A 617 7.93 56.63 38.64
N LEU A 618 7.16 57.72 38.51
CA LEU A 618 6.58 58.14 37.23
C LEU A 618 7.67 58.43 36.19
N ARG A 619 8.76 59.09 36.58
CA ARG A 619 9.88 59.42 35.67
C ARG A 619 10.65 58.16 35.24
N GLN A 620 10.86 57.20 36.15
CA GLN A 620 11.41 55.88 35.81
C GLN A 620 10.45 55.07 34.94
N GLN A 621 9.14 55.13 35.17
CA GLN A 621 8.14 54.43 34.37
C GLN A 621 8.05 55.00 32.95
N GLN A 622 8.12 56.32 32.78
CA GLN A 622 8.25 56.98 31.47
C GLN A 622 9.57 56.61 30.77
N ALA A 623 10.70 56.61 31.49
CA ALA A 623 12.00 56.20 30.93
C ALA A 623 11.99 54.71 30.52
N ALA A 624 11.34 53.84 31.29
CA ALA A 624 11.15 52.43 30.95
C ALA A 624 10.24 52.25 29.73
N GLN A 625 9.14 53.01 29.63
CA GLN A 625 8.28 53.01 28.43
C GLN A 625 9.02 53.51 27.19
N GLN A 626 9.82 54.57 27.29
CA GLN A 626 10.66 55.05 26.18
C GLN A 626 11.69 54.00 25.74
N ARG A 627 12.37 53.34 26.68
CA ARG A 627 13.30 52.23 26.37
C ARG A 627 12.57 51.04 25.72
N ALA A 628 11.40 50.66 26.22
CA ALA A 628 10.59 49.59 25.63
C ALA A 628 10.11 49.95 24.20
N ALA A 629 9.69 51.20 23.97
CA ALA A 629 9.30 51.70 22.66
C ALA A 629 10.49 51.73 21.67
N GLN A 630 11.67 52.16 22.12
CA GLN A 630 12.90 52.10 21.31
C GLN A 630 13.31 50.66 20.99
N GLN A 631 13.23 49.73 21.94
CA GLN A 631 13.51 48.31 21.70
C GLN A 631 12.49 47.69 20.72
N GLN A 632 11.20 48.01 20.84
CA GLN A 632 10.21 47.58 19.84
C GLN A 632 10.47 48.18 18.45
N ALA A 633 10.87 49.45 18.36
CA ALA A 633 11.22 50.08 17.09
C ALA A 633 12.44 49.41 16.43
N ALA A 634 13.49 49.13 17.20
CA ALA A 634 14.68 48.42 16.74
C ALA A 634 14.35 46.98 16.30
N ALA A 635 13.53 46.25 17.07
CA ALA A 635 13.08 44.91 16.71
C ALA A 635 12.25 44.90 15.42
N ARG A 636 11.35 45.89 15.23
CA ARG A 636 10.59 46.06 13.97
C ARG A 636 11.49 46.38 12.78
N GLN A 637 12.52 47.21 12.95
CA GLN A 637 13.51 47.48 11.90
C GLN A 637 14.31 46.22 11.52
N GLN A 638 14.76 45.42 12.50
CA GLN A 638 15.43 44.15 12.23
C GLN A 638 14.51 43.15 11.51
N GLN A 639 13.23 43.05 11.90
CA GLN A 639 12.25 42.22 11.20
C GLN A 639 12.01 42.69 9.76
N ALA A 640 11.88 44.00 9.52
CA ALA A 640 11.72 44.55 8.18
C ALA A 640 12.94 44.24 7.29
N ALA A 641 14.16 44.38 7.83
CA ALA A 641 15.39 44.01 7.12
C ALA A 641 15.45 42.51 6.78
N GLN A 642 15.10 41.63 7.73
CA GLN A 642 15.03 40.19 7.49
C GLN A 642 13.99 39.82 6.43
N GLN A 643 12.81 40.47 6.43
CA GLN A 643 11.79 40.27 5.40
C GLN A 643 12.26 40.73 4.02
N GLN A 644 12.96 41.86 3.91
CA GLN A 644 13.56 42.30 2.63
C GLN A 644 14.63 41.33 2.10
N VAL A 645 15.47 40.77 2.98
CA VAL A 645 16.46 39.74 2.59
C VAL A 645 15.75 38.47 2.11
N ALA A 646 14.72 38.00 2.82
CA ALA A 646 13.94 36.84 2.43
C ALA A 646 13.23 37.06 1.08
N GLN A 647 12.62 38.23 0.86
CA GLN A 647 12.00 38.57 -0.42
C GLN A 647 13.02 38.60 -1.57
N ARG A 648 14.22 39.17 -1.36
CA ARG A 648 15.31 39.13 -2.36
C ARG A 648 15.76 37.70 -2.68
N GLN A 649 15.87 36.82 -1.69
CA GLN A 649 16.23 35.41 -1.90
C GLN A 649 15.16 34.66 -2.69
N VAL A 650 13.86 34.87 -2.39
CA VAL A 650 12.75 34.28 -3.15
C VAL A 650 12.74 34.79 -4.59
N ALA A 651 12.94 36.09 -4.82
CA ALA A 651 13.03 36.66 -6.16
C ALA A 651 14.21 36.08 -6.96
N GLN A 652 15.39 35.94 -6.35
CA GLN A 652 16.54 35.30 -6.98
C GLN A 652 16.27 33.82 -7.33
N GLN A 653 15.62 33.06 -6.44
CA GLN A 653 15.20 31.68 -6.75
C GLN A 653 14.20 31.61 -7.91
N GLN A 654 13.23 32.53 -7.97
CA GLN A 654 12.26 32.57 -9.08
C GLN A 654 12.95 32.85 -10.42
N VAL A 655 13.88 33.81 -10.48
CA VAL A 655 14.66 34.10 -11.69
C VAL A 655 15.48 32.87 -12.12
N ALA A 656 16.16 32.20 -11.19
CA ALA A 656 16.93 30.99 -11.49
C ALA A 656 16.04 29.83 -12.00
N GLN A 657 14.84 29.64 -11.42
CA GLN A 657 13.87 28.66 -11.91
C GLN A 657 13.36 29.01 -13.31
N GLN A 658 13.12 30.30 -13.60
CA GLN A 658 12.65 30.76 -14.91
C GLN A 658 13.72 30.54 -16.00
N GLN A 659 15.00 30.83 -15.69
CA GLN A 659 16.12 30.55 -16.58
C GLN A 659 16.30 29.04 -16.84
N ALA A 660 16.20 28.21 -15.80
CA ALA A 660 16.26 26.75 -15.95
C ALA A 660 15.12 26.20 -16.82
N ALA A 661 13.89 26.73 -16.66
CA ALA A 661 12.75 26.37 -17.48
C ALA A 661 12.93 26.77 -18.96
N GLN A 662 13.49 27.97 -19.22
CA GLN A 662 13.81 28.40 -20.59
C GLN A 662 14.88 27.51 -21.24
N GLN A 663 15.93 27.13 -20.51
CA GLN A 663 16.95 26.19 -21.02
C GLN A 663 16.36 24.82 -21.34
N GLN A 664 15.47 24.28 -20.49
CA GLN A 664 14.79 23.01 -20.75
C GLN A 664 13.86 23.10 -21.98
N ALA A 665 13.13 24.20 -22.15
CA ALA A 665 12.29 24.42 -23.33
C ALA A 665 13.12 24.46 -24.63
N ALA A 666 14.26 25.16 -24.62
CA ALA A 666 15.19 25.20 -25.75
C ALA A 666 15.76 23.81 -26.09
N GLN A 667 16.16 23.02 -25.09
CA GLN A 667 16.62 21.64 -25.30
C GLN A 667 15.51 20.75 -25.91
N GLN A 668 14.26 20.88 -25.45
CA GLN A 668 13.14 20.14 -26.03
C GLN A 668 12.88 20.52 -27.49
N GLN A 669 13.00 21.79 -27.86
CA GLN A 669 12.87 22.22 -29.27
C GLN A 669 13.98 21.63 -30.16
N VAL A 670 15.24 21.60 -29.70
CA VAL A 670 16.34 20.97 -30.43
C VAL A 670 16.09 19.47 -30.63
N VAL A 671 15.64 18.75 -29.60
CA VAL A 671 15.31 17.32 -29.70
C VAL A 671 14.14 17.08 -30.67
N GLN A 672 13.08 17.89 -30.63
CA GLN A 672 11.98 17.79 -31.59
C GLN A 672 12.44 18.02 -33.03
N GLN A 673 13.32 19.01 -33.25
CA GLN A 673 13.85 19.31 -34.58
C GLN A 673 14.74 18.18 -35.12
N GLN A 674 15.57 17.55 -34.26
CA GLN A 674 16.35 16.36 -34.62
C GLN A 674 15.46 15.15 -34.95
N VAL A 675 14.41 14.89 -34.16
CA VAL A 675 13.45 13.81 -34.44
C VAL A 675 12.72 14.05 -35.76
N ALA A 676 12.32 15.29 -36.06
CA ALA A 676 11.70 15.63 -37.34
C ALA A 676 12.66 15.40 -38.54
N GLN A 677 13.93 15.81 -38.43
CA GLN A 677 14.94 15.54 -39.46
C GLN A 677 15.16 14.04 -39.66
N GLN A 678 15.21 13.25 -38.58
CA GLN A 678 15.38 11.80 -38.65
C GLN A 678 14.18 11.09 -39.29
N GLN A 679 12.95 11.57 -39.04
CA GLN A 679 11.75 11.07 -39.70
C GLN A 679 11.75 11.37 -41.21
N VAL A 680 12.14 12.58 -41.62
CA VAL A 680 12.28 12.94 -43.05
C VAL A 680 13.32 12.05 -43.74
N ALA A 681 14.48 11.82 -43.11
CA ALA A 681 15.50 10.92 -43.64
C ALA A 681 15.00 9.46 -43.80
N GLN A 682 14.23 8.95 -42.82
CA GLN A 682 13.62 7.63 -42.91
C GLN A 682 12.57 7.53 -44.04
N GLN A 683 11.73 8.57 -44.22
CA GLN A 683 10.78 8.62 -45.32
C GLN A 683 11.46 8.66 -46.70
N GLN A 684 12.54 9.43 -46.84
CA GLN A 684 13.34 9.46 -48.07
C GLN A 684 13.98 8.10 -48.38
N ALA A 685 14.55 7.42 -47.37
CA ALA A 685 15.10 6.07 -47.53
C ALA A 685 14.01 5.05 -47.93
N ALA A 686 12.82 5.11 -47.32
CA ALA A 686 11.70 4.25 -47.69
C ALA A 686 11.21 4.50 -49.12
N ALA A 687 11.14 5.76 -49.56
CA ALA A 687 10.77 6.12 -50.94
C ALA A 687 11.80 5.59 -51.97
N GLN A 688 13.10 5.66 -51.67
CA GLN A 688 14.15 5.07 -52.52
C GLN A 688 14.06 3.54 -52.59
N GLN A 689 13.69 2.87 -51.49
CA GLN A 689 13.44 1.42 -51.49
C GLN A 689 12.21 1.05 -52.34
N GLN A 690 11.13 1.83 -52.27
CA GLN A 690 9.96 1.62 -53.13
C GLN A 690 10.29 1.83 -54.62
N LEU A 691 11.05 2.88 -54.95
CA LEU A 691 11.47 3.15 -56.33
C LEU A 691 12.34 2.04 -56.91
N SER A 692 13.31 1.52 -56.13
CA SER A 692 14.17 0.42 -56.59
C SER A 692 13.41 -0.91 -56.73
N ALA A 693 12.45 -1.20 -55.83
CA ALA A 693 11.55 -2.34 -55.97
C ALA A 693 10.66 -2.22 -57.23
N GLN A 694 10.15 -1.02 -57.54
CA GLN A 694 9.38 -0.77 -58.76
C GLN A 694 10.22 -0.97 -60.02
N GLN A 695 11.48 -0.51 -60.04
CA GLN A 695 12.41 -0.74 -61.15
C GLN A 695 12.73 -2.24 -61.35
N GLN A 696 12.87 -3.00 -60.27
CA GLN A 696 13.05 -4.46 -60.34
C GLN A 696 11.82 -5.16 -60.93
N MET A 697 10.60 -4.75 -60.53
CA MET A 697 9.36 -5.28 -61.08
C MET A 697 9.25 -5.03 -62.60
N ILE A 698 9.58 -3.82 -63.05
CA ILE A 698 9.57 -3.46 -64.49
C ILE A 698 10.58 -4.31 -65.28
N ARG A 699 11.80 -4.53 -64.75
CA ARG A 699 12.79 -5.41 -65.40
C ARG A 699 12.30 -6.85 -65.50
N ALA A 700 11.75 -7.42 -64.42
CA ALA A 700 11.19 -8.77 -64.43
C ALA A 700 10.05 -8.92 -65.45
N GLN A 701 9.19 -7.90 -65.59
CA GLN A 701 8.13 -7.88 -66.60
C GLN A 701 8.68 -7.83 -68.03
N GLN A 702 9.72 -7.01 -68.29
CA GLN A 702 10.41 -6.96 -69.59
C GLN A 702 11.09 -8.29 -69.93
N GLU A 703 11.69 -8.96 -68.95
CA GLU A 703 12.29 -10.29 -69.12
C GLU A 703 11.24 -11.35 -69.46
N GLN A 704 10.08 -11.36 -68.79
CA GLN A 704 8.96 -12.24 -69.13
C GLN A 704 8.44 -12.00 -70.55
N GLN A 705 8.27 -10.74 -70.97
CA GLN A 705 7.88 -10.41 -72.35
C GLN A 705 8.91 -10.92 -73.36
N ARG A 706 10.21 -10.78 -73.07
CA ARG A 706 11.30 -11.27 -73.93
C ARG A 706 11.32 -12.79 -74.02
N GLN A 707 11.06 -13.51 -72.92
CA GLN A 707 10.93 -14.97 -72.91
C GLN A 707 9.70 -15.43 -73.72
N ALA A 708 8.56 -14.76 -73.57
CA ALA A 708 7.36 -15.06 -74.36
C ALA A 708 7.58 -14.86 -75.87
N LEU A 709 8.29 -13.79 -76.26
CA LEU A 709 8.66 -13.54 -77.66
C LEU A 709 9.57 -14.63 -78.22
N LEU A 710 10.57 -15.08 -77.45
CA LEU A 710 11.47 -16.18 -77.84
C LEU A 710 10.70 -17.50 -78.01
N LEU A 711 9.77 -17.81 -77.11
CA LEU A 711 8.91 -18.99 -77.22
C LEU A 711 8.00 -18.92 -78.46
N GLN A 712 7.43 -17.75 -78.75
CA GLN A 712 6.64 -17.53 -79.96
C GLN A 712 7.47 -17.71 -81.24
N GLN A 713 8.71 -17.19 -81.26
CA GLN A 713 9.64 -17.38 -82.37
C GLN A 713 10.01 -18.86 -82.56
N GLN A 714 10.27 -19.59 -81.47
CA GLN A 714 10.56 -21.03 -81.53
C GLN A 714 9.36 -21.84 -82.06
N GLN A 715 8.14 -21.51 -81.63
CA GLN A 715 6.92 -22.12 -82.16
C GLN A 715 6.71 -21.80 -83.65
N ALA A 716 7.03 -20.59 -84.10
CA ALA A 716 6.98 -20.23 -85.52
C ALA A 716 7.98 -21.03 -86.36
N GLN A 717 9.21 -21.21 -85.87
CA GLN A 717 10.22 -22.06 -86.51
C GLN A 717 9.77 -23.53 -86.59
N GLN A 718 9.19 -24.07 -85.51
CA GLN A 718 8.63 -25.43 -85.50
C GLN A 718 7.45 -25.60 -86.46
N ARG A 719 6.66 -24.54 -86.72
CA ARG A 719 5.58 -24.55 -87.72
C ARG A 719 6.09 -24.40 -89.16
N TYR A 720 7.26 -23.82 -89.37
CA TYR A 720 7.89 -23.71 -90.69
C TYR A 720 8.68 -24.97 -91.07
N ALA A 721 9.17 -25.72 -90.07
CA ALA A 721 9.88 -26.99 -90.26
C ALA A 721 8.94 -28.22 -90.38
N ARG A 722 7.62 -28.01 -90.33
CA ARG A 722 6.56 -29.01 -90.54
C ARG A 722 5.80 -28.70 -91.82
#